data_AF-K7ZFZ8-F1
#
_entry.id   AF-K7ZFZ8-F1
#
_cell.length_a   1.000
_cell.length_b   1.000
_cell.length_c   1.000
_cell.angle_alpha   90.00
_cell.angle_beta   90.00
_cell.angle_gamma   90.00
#
_symmetry.space_group_name_H-M   'P 1'
#
loop_
_entity.id
_entity.type
_entity.pdbx_description
1 polymer ?
#
loop_
_entity_poly.entity_id
_entity_poly.type
_entity_poly.pdbx_seq_one_letter_code
_entity_poly.pdbx_strand_id
1 'polypeptide(L)'
;MRLGFEAFMAISWRVVGFVLVASFGLSSVGCSDFLNGKKAEPEVIEFSDTRFACLQVIPQHLEKFSVGEAKESEIRQGFDCMTDALNYFNKKTFGSLENAYTVEEMRRFFGKYFLKKNNVTPEFAAELMKIKRALLGGSTSHITKDEIVRLVEILGLLRDESIELSPHVKLLLNQNQSDKTEWEQISAAVDQLRRSLQRLLEKTQIAKSDYSFEDAKKALSGFAEFIRGEEPFAPYQKYSQWVPMVESVKVVLMGRRAHFAGLYQWSESLDTLLDLYELALKYHYVIGDFEFTNAAKVRQTSQFLTQGLGLLLNSHQMKASGRIPVEDIDNLINQILPSATDMIQPKSLIKTYKAVLMKILDPARVADSRSLLGLEKKHIMSIQRELNIFRLHQSFIDNIPMAELGGGVTQKQLIEYYNKFNKSYVIEKGLTDDAFEQKALENAWADIGDLIKNPTMVNFNGDGRLIISATGNQTKQSWAALTKFNLMRVLSRMLMLGYADNVGGRLSQSQMSEKGLVSWYEDFQELGLDLKAFDPRSANSGSRSFLEANFFTFSGNGNDGMDQKETFEFVTTLFSAGLGTSNAVSDHMKLAQCAIEEKDVFGFNYYKEDCFREQLRKHIGVYFANMPGMVNYVRGLNAAQWKQFFDYVLAASVTPTQRPGLIETANVRTMVTILHYIETIMVIYDTDNNQGLSVDEVYASAPRFMSFFKKVNPGTYEFLIKEGFAHLVFYGEIPGAGGIAGFQFKKMWGIDDAQRMEIARLFGTLKDQLNKVEN
;
A
#
# COMPACT_ATOMS: atom_id res chain seq x y z
N MET A 1 -0.58 6.04 6.59
CA MET A 1 -1.61 5.15 6.02
C MET A 1 -2.73 4.76 7.00
N ARG A 2 -2.47 4.52 8.29
CA ARG A 2 -3.53 4.16 9.29
C ARG A 2 -4.62 5.24 9.51
N LEU A 3 -4.28 6.53 9.40
CA LEU A 3 -5.18 7.64 9.77
C LEU A 3 -6.11 8.16 8.64
N GLY A 4 -5.82 7.88 7.36
CA GLY A 4 -6.61 8.42 6.25
C GLY A 4 -7.97 7.74 6.08
N PHE A 5 -8.02 6.42 6.30
CA PHE A 5 -9.25 5.64 6.16
C PHE A 5 -10.09 5.59 7.45
N GLU A 6 -9.46 5.67 8.63
CA GLU A 6 -10.16 5.76 9.92
C GLU A 6 -10.85 7.12 10.11
N ALA A 7 -10.25 8.23 9.61
CA ALA A 7 -10.89 9.55 9.61
C ALA A 7 -12.11 9.62 8.66
N PHE A 8 -12.16 8.79 7.62
CA PHE A 8 -13.31 8.66 6.72
C PHE A 8 -14.51 7.96 7.39
N MET A 9 -14.31 7.29 8.53
CA MET A 9 -15.36 6.52 9.23
C MET A 9 -15.71 7.02 10.65
N ALA A 10 -14.92 7.91 11.26
CA ALA A 10 -15.10 8.32 12.66
C ALA A 10 -16.02 9.56 12.92
N ILE A 11 -16.59 10.21 11.90
CA ILE A 11 -17.48 11.38 12.08
C ILE A 11 -18.95 10.95 12.28
N SER A 12 -19.25 10.07 13.24
CA SER A 12 -20.65 9.65 13.49
C SER A 12 -21.09 9.55 14.95
N TRP A 13 -20.28 10.03 15.92
CA TRP A 13 -20.55 9.72 17.34
C TRP A 13 -20.77 10.91 18.29
N ARG A 14 -21.03 12.12 17.79
CA ARG A 14 -21.50 13.23 18.64
C ARG A 14 -22.60 14.03 17.96
N VAL A 15 -23.83 13.75 18.38
CA VAL A 15 -24.93 14.68 18.73
C VAL A 15 -26.23 13.89 18.57
N VAL A 16 -26.52 13.06 19.57
CA VAL A 16 -27.89 12.65 19.89
C VAL A 16 -28.03 12.79 21.40
N GLY A 17 -28.85 13.76 21.81
CA GLY A 17 -29.18 13.98 23.21
C GLY A 17 -29.71 15.39 23.44
N PHE A 18 -30.98 15.64 23.10
CA PHE A 18 -32.00 16.02 24.08
C PHE A 18 -33.39 16.01 23.45
N VAL A 19 -34.38 15.76 24.29
CA VAL A 19 -35.69 15.15 24.02
C VAL A 19 -36.82 16.11 24.45
N LEU A 20 -37.98 16.01 23.77
CA LEU A 20 -39.36 16.36 24.16
C LEU A 20 -39.83 17.83 24.25
N VAL A 21 -41.03 18.09 23.67
CA VAL A 21 -42.33 18.49 24.30
C VAL A 21 -43.29 18.79 23.13
N ALA A 22 -44.25 17.92 22.77
CA ALA A 22 -45.62 17.76 23.29
C ALA A 22 -46.68 18.79 22.79
N SER A 23 -47.60 18.27 21.96
CA SER A 23 -49.08 18.28 22.13
C SER A 23 -50.00 19.41 21.58
N PHE A 24 -51.19 18.93 21.15
CA PHE A 24 -52.49 19.58 20.83
C PHE A 24 -52.62 20.35 19.49
N GLY A 25 -53.75 20.33 18.77
CA GLY A 25 -55.11 19.97 19.14
C GLY A 25 -56.08 19.65 17.99
N LEU A 26 -57.30 19.34 18.42
CA LEU A 26 -58.48 18.84 17.70
C LEU A 26 -59.25 19.91 16.89
N SER A 27 -60.28 19.41 16.17
CA SER A 27 -61.47 20.08 15.59
C SER A 27 -61.36 20.42 14.09
N SER A 28 -62.38 20.27 13.24
CA SER A 28 -63.83 20.11 13.43
C SER A 28 -64.50 19.50 12.17
N VAL A 29 -65.72 19.00 12.38
CA VAL A 29 -66.69 18.52 11.37
C VAL A 29 -67.43 19.72 10.75
N GLY A 30 -67.82 19.63 9.48
CA GLY A 30 -68.81 20.50 8.85
C GLY A 30 -69.37 19.93 7.54
N CYS A 31 -70.61 19.45 7.59
CA CYS A 31 -71.40 19.03 6.42
C CYS A 31 -71.84 20.23 5.58
N SER A 32 -71.89 20.04 4.25
CA SER A 32 -73.04 20.49 3.45
C SER A 32 -73.15 19.61 2.20
N ASP A 33 -74.07 18.66 2.25
CA ASP A 33 -74.81 18.26 1.06
C ASP A 33 -75.50 19.49 0.47
N PHE A 34 -75.88 19.41 -0.81
CA PHE A 34 -76.75 20.34 -1.52
C PHE A 34 -76.01 21.51 -2.19
N LEU A 35 -75.57 21.31 -3.45
CA LEU A 35 -75.94 22.13 -4.61
C LEU A 35 -75.09 21.74 -5.85
N ASN A 36 -75.80 21.18 -6.84
CA ASN A 36 -75.50 21.22 -8.29
C ASN A 36 -74.69 20.09 -8.95
N GLY A 37 -75.44 19.18 -9.60
CA GLY A 37 -75.29 18.97 -11.04
C GLY A 37 -74.48 17.76 -11.49
N LYS A 38 -75.17 16.66 -11.80
CA LYS A 38 -74.62 15.46 -12.43
C LYS A 38 -73.84 15.78 -13.72
N LYS A 39 -72.64 15.23 -13.84
CA LYS A 39 -72.14 14.62 -15.09
C LYS A 39 -71.83 13.17 -14.80
N ALA A 40 -72.29 12.26 -15.67
CA ALA A 40 -71.98 10.85 -15.56
C ALA A 40 -70.46 10.68 -15.69
N GLU A 41 -69.81 10.33 -14.57
CA GLU A 41 -68.42 9.88 -14.59
C GLU A 41 -68.38 8.44 -15.10
N PRO A 42 -67.37 8.07 -15.90
CA PRO A 42 -67.16 6.67 -16.30
C PRO A 42 -67.05 5.81 -15.05
N GLU A 43 -67.58 4.58 -15.08
CA GLU A 43 -67.44 3.61 -13.98
C GLU A 43 -65.99 3.54 -13.51
N VAL A 44 -65.69 4.25 -12.42
CA VAL A 44 -64.45 4.09 -11.69
C VAL A 44 -64.62 2.78 -10.95
N ILE A 45 -63.99 1.73 -11.46
CA ILE A 45 -63.75 0.53 -10.68
C ILE A 45 -62.96 0.98 -9.44
N GLU A 46 -63.62 1.10 -8.29
CA GLU A 46 -62.96 1.23 -7.00
C GLU A 46 -62.15 -0.05 -6.77
N PHE A 47 -60.83 0.03 -6.97
CA PHE A 47 -59.93 -1.03 -6.56
C PHE A 47 -60.00 -1.15 -5.03
N SER A 48 -60.51 -2.27 -4.53
CA SER A 48 -60.50 -2.55 -3.09
C SER A 48 -59.06 -2.55 -2.56
N ASP A 49 -58.72 -1.59 -1.69
CA ASP A 49 -57.39 -1.31 -1.13
C ASP A 49 -56.74 -2.55 -0.46
N THR A 50 -57.55 -3.50 0.01
CA THR A 50 -57.09 -4.67 0.80
C THR A 50 -56.17 -5.63 0.04
N ARG A 51 -56.37 -5.84 -1.26
CA ARG A 51 -55.54 -6.77 -2.06
C ARG A 51 -54.12 -6.25 -2.33
N PHE A 52 -53.92 -4.94 -2.20
CA PHE A 52 -52.64 -4.29 -2.45
C PHE A 52 -51.98 -3.76 -1.17
N ALA A 53 -52.60 -4.01 0.00
CA ALA A 53 -52.09 -3.57 1.29
C ALA A 53 -50.66 -4.06 1.57
N CYS A 54 -50.27 -5.23 1.04
CA CYS A 54 -48.90 -5.75 1.18
C CYS A 54 -47.83 -4.88 0.49
N LEU A 55 -48.17 -4.04 -0.49
CA LEU A 55 -47.21 -3.17 -1.17
C LEU A 55 -46.74 -2.01 -0.28
N GLN A 56 -47.52 -1.67 0.75
CA GLN A 56 -47.17 -0.61 1.70
C GLN A 56 -45.97 -0.97 2.59
N VAL A 57 -45.71 -2.26 2.81
CA VAL A 57 -44.58 -2.76 3.62
C VAL A 57 -43.33 -3.10 2.80
N ILE A 58 -43.42 -3.09 1.46
CA ILE A 58 -42.27 -3.38 0.58
C ILE A 58 -41.09 -2.43 0.80
N PRO A 59 -41.27 -1.09 0.95
CA PRO A 59 -40.15 -0.20 1.22
C PRO A 59 -39.34 -0.61 2.46
N GLN A 60 -40.03 -1.03 3.53
CA GLN A 60 -39.41 -1.51 4.76
C GLN A 60 -38.70 -2.86 4.57
N HIS A 61 -39.24 -3.76 3.75
CA HIS A 61 -38.57 -5.03 3.44
C HIS A 61 -37.32 -4.81 2.59
N LEU A 62 -37.38 -3.89 1.61
CA LEU A 62 -36.23 -3.49 0.80
C LEU A 62 -35.15 -2.81 1.65
N GLU A 63 -35.55 -1.95 2.60
CA GLU A 63 -34.65 -1.33 3.56
C GLU A 63 -33.91 -2.40 4.38
N LYS A 64 -34.65 -3.33 5.02
CA LYS A 64 -34.06 -4.46 5.76
C LYS A 64 -33.13 -5.30 4.88
N PHE A 65 -33.49 -5.53 3.62
CA PHE A 65 -32.63 -6.26 2.69
C PHE A 65 -31.35 -5.48 2.40
N SER A 66 -31.45 -4.17 2.15
CA SER A 66 -30.33 -3.26 1.90
C SER A 66 -29.37 -3.06 3.08
N VAL A 67 -29.69 -3.61 4.26
CA VAL A 67 -28.80 -3.66 5.43
C VAL A 67 -28.52 -5.10 5.89
N GLY A 68 -28.90 -6.09 5.07
CA GLY A 68 -28.69 -7.51 5.35
C GLY A 68 -29.44 -8.05 6.58
N GLU A 69 -30.54 -7.41 6.98
CA GLU A 69 -31.37 -7.81 8.13
C GLU A 69 -32.69 -8.50 7.71
N ALA A 70 -33.00 -8.51 6.41
CA ALA A 70 -34.22 -9.15 5.91
C ALA A 70 -34.18 -10.67 6.09
N LYS A 71 -35.29 -11.21 6.60
CA LYS A 71 -35.54 -12.66 6.68
C LYS A 71 -36.04 -13.19 5.33
N GLU A 72 -35.78 -14.47 5.05
CA GLU A 72 -36.30 -15.13 3.84
C GLU A 72 -37.81 -14.93 3.64
N SER A 73 -38.60 -15.03 4.72
CA SER A 73 -40.06 -14.82 4.65
C SER A 73 -40.44 -13.40 4.23
N GLU A 74 -39.68 -12.39 4.68
CA GLU A 74 -39.92 -10.98 4.33
C GLU A 74 -39.57 -10.71 2.86
N ILE A 75 -38.48 -11.32 2.38
CA ILE A 75 -38.06 -11.27 0.97
C ILE A 75 -39.15 -11.90 0.09
N ARG A 76 -39.57 -13.15 0.38
CA ARG A 76 -40.62 -13.84 -0.38
C ARG A 76 -41.91 -13.03 -0.42
N GLN A 77 -42.39 -12.56 0.73
CA GLN A 77 -43.61 -11.77 0.81
C GLN A 77 -43.55 -10.49 -0.04
N GLY A 78 -42.40 -9.80 -0.08
CA GLY A 78 -42.23 -8.60 -0.89
C GLY A 78 -42.36 -8.89 -2.39
N PHE A 79 -41.65 -9.91 -2.88
CA PHE A 79 -41.68 -10.28 -4.30
C PHE A 79 -43.00 -10.90 -4.75
N ASP A 80 -43.61 -11.77 -3.92
CA ASP A 80 -44.89 -12.41 -4.23
C ASP A 80 -46.00 -11.34 -4.29
N CYS A 81 -45.97 -10.37 -3.38
CA CYS A 81 -46.88 -9.22 -3.39
C CYS A 81 -46.75 -8.39 -4.68
N MET A 82 -45.53 -8.07 -5.11
CA MET A 82 -45.28 -7.34 -6.36
C MET A 82 -45.77 -8.13 -7.59
N THR A 83 -45.54 -9.44 -7.58
CA THR A 83 -45.96 -10.36 -8.63
C THR A 83 -47.48 -10.41 -8.76
N ASP A 84 -48.19 -10.59 -7.65
CA ASP A 84 -49.65 -10.60 -7.63
C ASP A 84 -50.23 -9.26 -8.08
N ALA A 85 -49.58 -8.17 -7.69
CA ALA A 85 -50.00 -6.83 -8.08
C ALA A 85 -49.89 -6.58 -9.58
N LEU A 86 -48.76 -6.96 -10.20
CA LEU A 86 -48.55 -6.85 -11.64
C LEU A 86 -49.46 -7.78 -12.44
N ASN A 87 -49.66 -9.01 -11.96
CA ASN A 87 -50.59 -9.96 -12.58
C ASN A 87 -52.03 -9.44 -12.56
N TYR A 88 -52.44 -8.85 -11.43
CA TYR A 88 -53.75 -8.26 -11.31
C TYR A 88 -53.90 -7.03 -12.21
N PHE A 89 -52.92 -6.13 -12.21
CA PHE A 89 -52.88 -4.97 -13.10
C PHE A 89 -53.04 -5.41 -14.56
N ASN A 90 -52.20 -6.35 -15.03
CA ASN A 90 -52.23 -6.84 -16.40
C ASN A 90 -53.62 -7.42 -16.82
N LYS A 91 -54.30 -8.10 -15.88
CA LYS A 91 -55.60 -8.73 -16.11
C LYS A 91 -56.79 -7.77 -16.00
N LYS A 92 -56.68 -6.70 -15.20
CA LYS A 92 -57.84 -5.88 -14.78
C LYS A 92 -57.80 -4.44 -15.27
N THR A 93 -56.71 -4.01 -15.89
CA THR A 93 -56.62 -2.68 -16.50
C THR A 93 -56.52 -2.78 -18.02
N PHE A 94 -56.93 -1.70 -18.68
CA PHE A 94 -56.78 -1.48 -20.11
C PHE A 94 -56.06 -0.14 -20.28
N GLY A 95 -55.01 -0.12 -21.09
CA GLY A 95 -54.31 1.11 -21.43
C GLY A 95 -54.97 1.82 -22.62
N SER A 96 -54.54 3.06 -22.88
CA SER A 96 -54.94 3.83 -24.07
C SER A 96 -54.40 3.26 -25.39
N LEU A 97 -53.38 2.41 -25.33
CA LEU A 97 -52.82 1.69 -26.48
C LEU A 97 -53.30 0.23 -26.48
N GLU A 98 -53.50 -0.34 -27.67
CA GLU A 98 -53.87 -1.75 -27.80
C GLU A 98 -52.78 -2.64 -27.18
N ASN A 99 -53.16 -3.45 -26.18
CA ASN A 99 -52.27 -4.33 -25.42
C ASN A 99 -51.03 -3.65 -24.80
N ALA A 100 -51.07 -2.34 -24.54
CA ALA A 100 -49.95 -1.62 -23.94
C ALA A 100 -50.40 -0.47 -23.03
N TYR A 101 -49.49 -0.06 -22.15
CA TYR A 101 -49.66 1.05 -21.22
C TYR A 101 -48.56 2.08 -21.44
N THR A 102 -48.94 3.35 -21.51
CA THR A 102 -47.99 4.46 -21.59
C THR A 102 -47.30 4.69 -20.23
N VAL A 103 -46.16 5.37 -20.26
CA VAL A 103 -45.39 5.74 -19.04
C VAL A 103 -46.26 6.51 -18.04
N GLU A 104 -47.06 7.45 -18.53
CA GLU A 104 -47.89 8.32 -17.69
C GLU A 104 -49.07 7.56 -17.05
N GLU A 105 -49.64 6.58 -17.75
CA GLU A 105 -50.68 5.70 -17.20
C GLU A 105 -50.13 4.83 -16.08
N MET A 106 -48.94 4.24 -16.27
CA MET A 106 -48.24 3.48 -15.24
C MET A 106 -47.94 4.38 -14.04
N ARG A 107 -47.36 5.56 -14.27
CA ARG A 107 -47.02 6.52 -13.21
C ARG A 107 -48.25 6.97 -12.43
N ARG A 108 -49.37 7.27 -13.10
CA ARG A 108 -50.63 7.65 -12.44
C ARG A 108 -51.24 6.49 -11.67
N PHE A 109 -51.22 5.27 -12.21
CA PHE A 109 -51.74 4.10 -11.52
C PHE A 109 -50.93 3.80 -10.26
N PHE A 110 -49.60 3.71 -10.38
CA PHE A 110 -48.71 3.46 -9.24
C PHE A 110 -48.71 4.62 -8.22
N GLY A 111 -48.70 5.86 -8.69
CA GLY A 111 -48.79 7.05 -7.84
C GLY A 111 -50.10 7.15 -7.05
N LYS A 112 -51.24 6.91 -7.71
CA LYS A 112 -52.56 7.05 -7.07
C LYS A 112 -52.83 5.96 -6.03
N TYR A 113 -52.45 4.71 -6.31
CA TYR A 113 -52.88 3.57 -5.52
C TYR A 113 -51.78 2.96 -4.63
N PHE A 114 -50.50 3.24 -4.87
CA PHE A 114 -49.40 2.49 -4.24
C PHE A 114 -48.37 3.38 -3.53
N LEU A 115 -48.18 4.61 -4.00
CA LEU A 115 -47.03 5.44 -3.65
C LEU A 115 -47.42 6.81 -3.07
N LYS A 116 -48.44 6.85 -2.19
CA LYS A 116 -48.99 8.10 -1.62
C LYS A 116 -47.96 9.03 -0.95
N LYS A 117 -46.79 8.50 -0.52
CA LYS A 117 -45.69 9.27 0.08
C LYS A 117 -44.45 9.43 -0.83
N ASN A 118 -44.23 8.56 -1.81
CA ASN A 118 -43.00 8.52 -2.62
C ASN A 118 -43.34 8.61 -4.12
N ASN A 119 -43.48 9.82 -4.67
CA ASN A 119 -43.85 9.99 -6.07
C ASN A 119 -42.70 9.65 -7.03
N VAL A 120 -42.99 8.86 -8.07
CA VAL A 120 -42.08 8.66 -9.22
C VAL A 120 -42.10 9.92 -10.09
N THR A 121 -40.97 10.61 -10.20
CA THR A 121 -40.82 11.80 -11.06
C THR A 121 -40.89 11.40 -12.54
N PRO A 122 -41.31 12.31 -13.44
CA PRO A 122 -41.29 12.05 -14.89
C PRO A 122 -39.91 11.60 -15.40
N GLU A 123 -38.85 12.21 -14.87
CA GLU A 123 -37.46 11.92 -15.20
C GLU A 123 -37.09 10.50 -14.77
N PHE A 124 -37.43 10.12 -13.53
CA PHE A 124 -37.18 8.76 -13.05
C PHE A 124 -38.02 7.73 -13.81
N ALA A 125 -39.28 8.04 -14.14
CA ALA A 125 -40.12 7.17 -14.95
C ALA A 125 -39.52 6.94 -16.36
N ALA A 126 -38.95 7.97 -16.98
CA ALA A 126 -38.26 7.84 -18.26
C ALA A 126 -37.00 6.95 -18.15
N GLU A 127 -36.24 7.06 -17.08
CA GLU A 127 -35.09 6.18 -16.83
C GLU A 127 -35.52 4.73 -16.54
N LEU A 128 -36.61 4.52 -15.77
CA LEU A 128 -37.20 3.19 -15.57
C LEU A 128 -37.63 2.55 -16.90
N MET A 129 -38.07 3.33 -17.89
CA MET A 129 -38.38 2.81 -19.22
C MET A 129 -37.15 2.38 -20.01
N LYS A 130 -36.00 3.03 -19.81
CA LYS A 130 -34.73 2.56 -20.38
C LYS A 130 -34.28 1.26 -19.72
N ILE A 131 -34.40 1.15 -18.40
CA ILE A 131 -34.14 -0.10 -17.67
C ILE A 131 -35.08 -1.19 -18.18
N LYS A 132 -36.37 -0.88 -18.32
CA LYS A 132 -37.36 -1.80 -18.90
C LYS A 132 -36.93 -2.27 -20.30
N ARG A 133 -36.48 -1.35 -21.17
CA ARG A 133 -35.99 -1.72 -22.51
C ARG A 133 -34.74 -2.58 -22.41
N ALA A 134 -33.86 -2.32 -21.44
CA ALA A 134 -32.70 -3.15 -21.18
C ALA A 134 -33.09 -4.54 -20.67
N LEU A 135 -34.05 -4.66 -19.76
CA LEU A 135 -34.44 -5.94 -19.18
C LEU A 135 -35.30 -6.79 -20.14
N LEU A 136 -36.27 -6.16 -20.80
CA LEU A 136 -37.36 -6.83 -21.53
C LEU A 136 -37.33 -6.59 -23.04
N GLY A 137 -36.60 -5.58 -23.51
CA GLY A 137 -36.63 -5.10 -24.90
C GLY A 137 -37.78 -4.12 -25.18
N GLY A 138 -38.07 -3.94 -26.47
CA GLY A 138 -39.21 -3.15 -26.95
C GLY A 138 -39.04 -1.63 -26.83
N SER A 139 -40.16 -0.92 -26.69
CA SER A 139 -40.20 0.55 -26.67
C SER A 139 -39.86 1.15 -25.29
N THR A 140 -39.35 2.38 -25.29
CA THR A 140 -39.18 3.23 -24.10
C THR A 140 -40.41 4.10 -23.80
N SER A 141 -41.41 4.14 -24.69
CA SER A 141 -42.62 4.98 -24.51
C SER A 141 -43.81 4.24 -23.91
N HIS A 142 -43.80 2.90 -23.94
CA HIS A 142 -44.88 2.07 -23.44
C HIS A 142 -44.37 0.69 -23.00
N ILE A 143 -45.17 0.03 -22.16
CA ILE A 143 -44.99 -1.36 -21.74
C ILE A 143 -46.16 -2.20 -22.22
N THR A 144 -45.90 -3.31 -22.91
CA THR A 144 -46.95 -4.22 -23.40
C THR A 144 -47.39 -5.20 -22.31
N LYS A 145 -48.57 -5.79 -22.48
CA LYS A 145 -49.07 -6.85 -21.58
C LYS A 145 -48.12 -8.05 -21.50
N ASP A 146 -47.49 -8.42 -22.62
CA ASP A 146 -46.51 -9.51 -22.67
C ASP A 146 -45.19 -9.15 -21.97
N GLU A 147 -44.81 -7.87 -22.00
CA GLU A 147 -43.66 -7.38 -21.22
C GLU A 147 -43.94 -7.44 -19.72
N ILE A 148 -45.16 -7.18 -19.27
CA ILE A 148 -45.54 -7.33 -17.85
C ILE A 148 -45.43 -8.81 -17.41
N VAL A 149 -45.84 -9.76 -18.26
CA VAL A 149 -45.67 -11.19 -17.97
C VAL A 149 -44.19 -11.56 -17.82
N ARG A 150 -43.34 -11.09 -18.73
CA ARG A 150 -41.88 -11.31 -18.64
C ARG A 150 -41.27 -10.62 -17.41
N LEU A 151 -41.77 -9.46 -17.01
CA LEU A 151 -41.34 -8.79 -15.78
C LEU A 151 -41.65 -9.63 -14.53
N VAL A 152 -42.82 -10.28 -14.50
CA VAL A 152 -43.20 -11.21 -13.42
C VAL A 152 -42.24 -12.40 -13.35
N GLU A 153 -41.83 -12.95 -14.48
CA GLU A 153 -40.82 -14.03 -14.52
C GLU A 153 -39.47 -13.57 -13.95
N ILE A 154 -39.02 -12.35 -14.30
CA ILE A 154 -37.80 -11.75 -13.77
C ILE A 154 -37.91 -11.49 -12.26
N LEU A 155 -39.07 -11.06 -11.76
CA LEU A 155 -39.29 -10.89 -10.32
C LEU A 155 -39.21 -12.22 -9.56
N GLY A 156 -39.69 -13.31 -10.14
CA GLY A 156 -39.53 -14.66 -9.59
C GLY A 156 -38.06 -15.06 -9.47
N LEU A 157 -37.26 -14.79 -10.51
CA LEU A 157 -35.81 -15.00 -10.46
C LEU A 157 -35.15 -14.13 -9.39
N LEU A 158 -35.44 -12.83 -9.36
CA LEU A 158 -34.89 -11.90 -8.37
C LEU A 158 -35.20 -12.33 -6.94
N ARG A 159 -36.42 -12.83 -6.68
CA ARG A 159 -36.79 -13.38 -5.37
C ARG A 159 -35.86 -14.50 -4.95
N ASP A 160 -35.68 -15.49 -5.83
CA ASP A 160 -34.91 -16.69 -5.51
C ASP A 160 -33.43 -16.33 -5.31
N GLU A 161 -32.87 -15.47 -6.17
CA GLU A 161 -31.49 -14.96 -6.04
C GLU A 161 -31.31 -14.08 -4.79
N SER A 162 -32.28 -13.22 -4.43
CA SER A 162 -32.21 -12.41 -3.21
C SER A 162 -32.19 -13.27 -1.95
N ILE A 163 -32.87 -14.42 -1.95
CA ILE A 163 -32.86 -15.36 -0.81
C ILE A 163 -31.49 -16.02 -0.70
N GLU A 164 -30.91 -16.48 -1.81
CA GLU A 164 -29.56 -17.06 -1.81
C GLU A 164 -28.50 -16.03 -1.42
N LEU A 165 -28.66 -14.75 -1.80
CA LEU A 165 -27.72 -13.69 -1.49
C LEU A 165 -27.85 -13.18 -0.05
N SER A 166 -29.03 -13.25 0.55
CA SER A 166 -29.35 -12.70 1.88
C SER A 166 -28.30 -12.99 2.97
N PRO A 167 -27.77 -14.23 3.13
CA PRO A 167 -26.74 -14.53 4.14
C PRO A 167 -25.43 -13.77 3.95
N HIS A 168 -25.16 -13.29 2.74
CA HIS A 168 -23.92 -12.65 2.34
C HIS A 168 -24.01 -11.12 2.28
N VAL A 169 -25.23 -10.55 2.32
CA VAL A 169 -25.45 -9.11 2.09
C VAL A 169 -24.67 -8.24 3.08
N LYS A 170 -24.64 -8.59 4.38
CA LYS A 170 -23.88 -7.81 5.39
C LYS A 170 -22.38 -7.72 5.06
N LEU A 171 -21.82 -8.83 4.57
CA LEU A 171 -20.43 -8.86 4.15
C LEU A 171 -20.21 -8.00 2.91
N LEU A 172 -21.03 -8.18 1.87
CA LEU A 172 -20.92 -7.44 0.62
C LEU A 172 -21.05 -5.93 0.88
N LEU A 173 -22.00 -5.52 1.72
CA LEU A 173 -22.21 -4.11 2.08
C LEU A 173 -21.17 -3.53 3.04
N ASN A 174 -20.12 -4.29 3.37
CA ASN A 174 -19.08 -3.89 4.28
C ASN A 174 -19.57 -3.55 5.71
N GLN A 175 -20.58 -4.28 6.19
CA GLN A 175 -21.24 -4.06 7.49
C GLN A 175 -20.83 -5.09 8.56
N ASN A 176 -20.00 -6.08 8.21
CA ASN A 176 -19.43 -7.02 9.18
C ASN A 176 -18.29 -6.37 9.99
N GLN A 177 -18.10 -6.83 11.23
CA GLN A 177 -16.93 -6.47 12.03
C GLN A 177 -15.66 -7.01 11.37
N SER A 178 -14.65 -6.15 11.18
CA SER A 178 -13.44 -6.41 10.40
C SER A 178 -12.68 -7.68 10.80
N ASP A 179 -12.67 -7.99 12.10
CA ASP A 179 -11.67 -8.91 12.67
C ASP A 179 -12.05 -10.41 12.61
N LYS A 180 -13.22 -10.75 12.06
CA LYS A 180 -13.74 -12.14 12.04
C LYS A 180 -14.00 -12.72 10.66
N THR A 181 -13.78 -11.93 9.61
CA THR A 181 -14.11 -12.35 8.25
C THR A 181 -12.94 -13.13 7.65
N GLU A 182 -13.19 -14.39 7.29
CA GLU A 182 -12.18 -15.24 6.65
C GLU A 182 -12.12 -15.03 5.13
N TRP A 183 -10.97 -15.30 4.54
CA TRP A 183 -10.71 -15.13 3.11
C TRP A 183 -11.72 -15.89 2.23
N GLU A 184 -12.02 -17.14 2.58
CA GLU A 184 -12.94 -18.02 1.86
C GLU A 184 -14.39 -17.56 1.96
N GLN A 185 -14.77 -16.92 3.08
CA GLN A 185 -16.12 -16.35 3.24
C GLN A 185 -16.35 -15.21 2.26
N ILE A 186 -15.32 -14.41 2.00
CA ILE A 186 -15.38 -13.32 1.01
C ILE A 186 -15.54 -13.87 -0.39
N SER A 187 -14.70 -14.84 -0.77
CA SER A 187 -14.82 -15.49 -2.09
C SER A 187 -16.19 -16.14 -2.27
N ALA A 188 -16.70 -16.87 -1.27
CA ALA A 188 -18.02 -17.50 -1.35
C ALA A 188 -19.17 -16.49 -1.54
N ALA A 189 -19.12 -15.36 -0.82
CA ALA A 189 -20.11 -14.30 -0.94
C ALA A 189 -20.10 -13.63 -2.33
N VAL A 190 -18.92 -13.33 -2.85
CA VAL A 190 -18.78 -12.73 -4.19
C VAL A 190 -19.12 -13.74 -5.28
N ASP A 191 -18.79 -15.02 -5.10
CA ASP A 191 -19.19 -16.08 -6.02
C ASP A 191 -20.71 -16.24 -6.10
N GLN A 192 -21.42 -16.12 -4.97
CA GLN A 192 -22.88 -16.10 -4.96
C GLN A 192 -23.41 -14.88 -5.72
N LEU A 193 -22.86 -13.68 -5.45
CA LEU A 193 -23.22 -12.47 -6.20
C LEU A 193 -22.96 -12.64 -7.70
N ARG A 194 -21.84 -13.27 -8.09
CA ARG A 194 -21.49 -13.57 -9.48
C ARG A 194 -22.54 -14.44 -10.14
N ARG A 195 -22.92 -15.56 -9.51
CA ARG A 195 -23.96 -16.46 -10.01
C ARG A 195 -25.29 -15.73 -10.21
N SER A 196 -25.72 -14.95 -9.21
CA SER A 196 -26.97 -14.21 -9.26
C SER A 196 -27.00 -13.18 -10.39
N LEU A 197 -25.92 -12.41 -10.56
CA LEU A 197 -25.83 -11.41 -11.62
C LEU A 197 -25.69 -12.02 -13.02
N GLN A 198 -24.97 -13.14 -13.16
CA GLN A 198 -24.87 -13.85 -14.44
C GLN A 198 -26.22 -14.43 -14.88
N ARG A 199 -26.98 -15.05 -13.97
CA ARG A 199 -28.34 -15.54 -14.25
C ARG A 199 -29.27 -14.41 -14.68
N LEU A 200 -29.18 -13.25 -14.02
CA LEU A 200 -29.94 -12.04 -14.42
C LEU A 200 -29.52 -11.55 -15.80
N LEU A 201 -28.22 -11.51 -16.10
CA LEU A 201 -27.70 -11.09 -17.39
C LEU A 201 -28.19 -12.01 -18.54
N GLU A 202 -28.21 -13.33 -18.32
CA GLU A 202 -28.70 -14.31 -19.31
C GLU A 202 -30.19 -14.21 -19.59
N LYS A 203 -30.99 -13.87 -18.57
CA LYS A 203 -32.45 -13.80 -18.65
C LYS A 203 -32.97 -12.43 -19.12
N THR A 204 -32.10 -11.43 -19.21
CA THR A 204 -32.46 -10.07 -19.60
C THR A 204 -31.99 -9.74 -21.01
N GLN A 205 -32.52 -8.65 -21.59
CA GLN A 205 -32.08 -8.13 -22.89
C GLN A 205 -30.92 -7.12 -22.76
N ILE A 206 -30.26 -7.01 -21.58
CA ILE A 206 -29.28 -5.95 -21.30
C ILE A 206 -28.16 -6.00 -22.34
N ALA A 207 -27.72 -7.22 -22.65
CA ALA A 207 -26.70 -7.52 -23.64
C ALA A 207 -27.01 -7.05 -25.08
N LYS A 208 -28.28 -6.81 -25.39
CA LYS A 208 -28.76 -6.35 -26.70
C LYS A 208 -29.27 -4.90 -26.66
N SER A 209 -29.15 -4.23 -25.52
CA SER A 209 -29.66 -2.89 -25.31
C SER A 209 -28.55 -1.85 -25.45
N ASP A 210 -28.93 -0.62 -25.79
CA ASP A 210 -28.03 0.53 -25.80
C ASP A 210 -27.81 1.11 -24.39
N TYR A 211 -28.14 0.36 -23.33
CA TYR A 211 -28.11 0.84 -21.95
C TYR A 211 -26.67 1.09 -21.51
N SER A 212 -26.37 2.33 -21.14
CA SER A 212 -25.02 2.78 -20.85
C SER A 212 -24.77 2.95 -19.34
N PHE A 213 -23.50 3.09 -18.97
CA PHE A 213 -23.11 3.43 -17.59
C PHE A 213 -23.71 4.78 -17.13
N GLU A 214 -23.89 5.74 -18.04
CA GLU A 214 -24.55 7.01 -17.74
C GLU A 214 -26.04 6.84 -17.44
N ASP A 215 -26.72 5.91 -18.12
CA ASP A 215 -28.10 5.57 -17.79
C ASP A 215 -28.20 4.88 -16.43
N ALA A 216 -27.22 4.05 -16.07
CA ALA A 216 -27.13 3.44 -14.74
C ALA A 216 -26.95 4.47 -13.62
N LYS A 217 -26.08 5.48 -13.83
CA LYS A 217 -25.92 6.60 -12.88
C LYS A 217 -27.23 7.36 -12.66
N LYS A 218 -27.94 7.70 -13.74
CA LYS A 218 -29.23 8.41 -13.67
C LYS A 218 -30.31 7.58 -12.99
N ALA A 219 -30.38 6.28 -13.31
CA ALA A 219 -31.28 5.34 -12.66
C ALA A 219 -31.03 5.23 -11.15
N LEU A 220 -29.76 5.11 -10.74
CA LEU A 220 -29.38 5.03 -9.33
C LEU A 220 -29.68 6.33 -8.56
N SER A 221 -29.47 7.50 -9.19
CA SER A 221 -29.86 8.79 -8.61
C SER A 221 -31.38 8.89 -8.41
N GLY A 222 -32.17 8.53 -9.42
CA GLY A 222 -33.64 8.55 -9.33
C GLY A 222 -34.17 7.53 -8.31
N PHE A 223 -33.54 6.36 -8.21
CA PHE A 223 -33.89 5.35 -7.21
C PHE A 223 -33.57 5.82 -5.78
N ALA A 224 -32.45 6.50 -5.58
CA ALA A 224 -32.10 7.09 -4.29
C ALA A 224 -33.14 8.15 -3.87
N GLU A 225 -33.56 9.04 -4.78
CA GLU A 225 -34.64 10.00 -4.53
C GLU A 225 -35.97 9.32 -4.19
N PHE A 226 -36.29 8.23 -4.88
CA PHE A 226 -37.50 7.44 -4.65
C PHE A 226 -37.53 6.74 -3.28
N ILE A 227 -36.40 6.18 -2.82
CA ILE A 227 -36.28 5.56 -1.49
C ILE A 227 -36.27 6.61 -0.37
N ARG A 228 -35.64 7.78 -0.60
CA ARG A 228 -35.39 8.81 0.41
C ARG A 228 -36.64 9.26 1.18
N GLY A 229 -37.77 9.47 0.50
CA GLY A 229 -38.88 10.20 1.12
C GLY A 229 -38.39 11.53 1.74
N GLU A 230 -38.87 11.88 2.94
CA GLU A 230 -38.47 13.09 3.69
C GLU A 230 -37.17 12.96 4.52
N GLU A 231 -36.65 11.75 4.77
CA GLU A 231 -35.47 11.54 5.64
C GLU A 231 -34.20 11.12 4.87
N PRO A 232 -32.99 11.52 5.31
CA PRO A 232 -31.74 11.19 4.61
C PRO A 232 -31.34 9.72 4.84
N PHE A 233 -31.39 8.91 3.78
CA PHE A 233 -30.81 7.56 3.78
C PHE A 233 -29.27 7.63 3.62
N ALA A 234 -28.55 7.40 4.71
CA ALA A 234 -27.11 7.63 4.83
C ALA A 234 -26.19 6.87 3.82
N PRO A 235 -26.48 5.63 3.39
CA PRO A 235 -25.65 4.93 2.40
C PRO A 235 -25.60 5.60 1.02
N TYR A 236 -26.70 6.25 0.58
CA TYR A 236 -26.78 6.84 -0.78
C TYR A 236 -26.15 8.23 -0.89
N GLN A 237 -26.01 9.00 0.20
CA GLN A 237 -25.27 10.27 0.16
C GLN A 237 -23.78 10.07 -0.13
N LYS A 238 -23.24 8.90 0.21
CA LYS A 238 -21.87 8.52 -0.14
C LYS A 238 -21.76 8.22 -1.63
N TYR A 239 -22.78 7.71 -2.30
CA TYR A 239 -22.73 7.27 -3.71
C TYR A 239 -22.15 8.32 -4.66
N SER A 240 -22.59 9.59 -4.57
CA SER A 240 -22.11 10.67 -5.45
C SER A 240 -20.60 10.91 -5.37
N GLN A 241 -19.98 10.60 -4.24
CA GLN A 241 -18.53 10.74 -4.04
C GLN A 241 -17.73 9.61 -4.69
N TRP A 242 -18.34 8.44 -4.90
CA TRP A 242 -17.68 7.23 -5.41
C TRP A 242 -17.87 7.08 -6.92
N VAL A 243 -18.90 7.70 -7.51
CA VAL A 243 -19.15 7.64 -8.96
C VAL A 243 -17.93 8.02 -9.81
N PRO A 244 -17.20 9.13 -9.53
CA PRO A 244 -16.01 9.47 -10.31
C PRO A 244 -14.94 8.36 -10.22
N MET A 245 -14.70 7.83 -9.02
CA MET A 245 -13.75 6.75 -8.81
C MET A 245 -14.13 5.50 -9.60
N VAL A 246 -15.38 5.08 -9.55
CA VAL A 246 -15.89 3.92 -10.31
C VAL A 246 -15.71 4.15 -11.81
N GLU A 247 -15.93 5.37 -12.30
CA GLU A 247 -15.70 5.74 -13.69
C GLU A 247 -14.22 5.64 -14.08
N SER A 248 -13.31 6.17 -13.27
CA SER A 248 -11.87 6.06 -13.53
C SER A 248 -11.38 4.62 -13.51
N VAL A 249 -11.87 3.79 -12.57
CA VAL A 249 -11.55 2.37 -12.55
C VAL A 249 -12.11 1.66 -13.78
N LYS A 250 -13.35 1.96 -14.18
CA LYS A 250 -13.96 1.46 -15.42
C LYS A 250 -13.11 1.84 -16.63
N VAL A 251 -12.61 3.07 -16.72
CA VAL A 251 -11.76 3.50 -17.84
C VAL A 251 -10.43 2.73 -17.86
N VAL A 252 -9.80 2.51 -16.70
CA VAL A 252 -8.55 1.75 -16.61
C VAL A 252 -8.73 0.28 -17.02
N LEU A 253 -9.81 -0.37 -16.58
CA LEU A 253 -10.03 -1.81 -16.81
C LEU A 253 -10.71 -2.10 -18.15
N MET A 254 -11.62 -1.23 -18.60
CA MET A 254 -12.46 -1.47 -19.78
C MET A 254 -12.18 -0.52 -20.94
N GLY A 255 -11.56 0.63 -20.68
CA GLY A 255 -11.28 1.66 -21.69
C GLY A 255 -12.36 2.73 -21.83
N ARG A 256 -12.00 3.85 -22.44
CA ARG A 256 -12.88 5.02 -22.66
C ARG A 256 -14.06 4.70 -23.57
N ARG A 257 -13.86 3.85 -24.59
CA ARG A 257 -14.85 3.51 -25.62
C ARG A 257 -15.31 2.04 -25.56
N ALA A 258 -15.32 1.45 -24.37
CA ALA A 258 -15.84 0.10 -24.19
C ALA A 258 -17.31 0.07 -24.65
N HIS A 259 -17.56 -0.56 -25.80
CA HIS A 259 -18.90 -0.85 -26.29
C HIS A 259 -19.11 -2.36 -26.12
N PHE A 260 -20.02 -2.74 -25.23
CA PHE A 260 -20.36 -4.13 -24.97
C PHE A 260 -21.44 -4.58 -25.96
N ALA A 261 -21.00 -4.93 -27.17
CA ALA A 261 -21.79 -5.52 -28.23
C ALA A 261 -21.98 -7.03 -27.98
N GLY A 262 -22.85 -7.38 -27.02
CA GLY A 262 -23.34 -8.75 -26.84
C GLY A 262 -23.05 -9.36 -25.47
N LEU A 263 -23.67 -10.53 -25.24
CA LEU A 263 -23.74 -11.20 -23.94
C LEU A 263 -22.37 -11.56 -23.36
N TYR A 264 -21.47 -12.05 -24.22
CA TYR A 264 -20.12 -12.43 -23.82
C TYR A 264 -19.33 -11.25 -23.22
N GLN A 265 -19.38 -10.08 -23.88
CA GLN A 265 -18.64 -8.91 -23.44
C GLN A 265 -19.20 -8.31 -22.14
N TRP A 266 -20.53 -8.38 -21.96
CA TRP A 266 -21.16 -8.02 -20.70
C TRP A 266 -20.78 -8.98 -19.57
N SER A 267 -20.75 -10.28 -19.84
CA SER A 267 -20.34 -11.29 -18.85
C SER A 267 -18.89 -11.06 -18.41
N GLU A 268 -17.96 -10.89 -19.35
CA GLU A 268 -16.55 -10.65 -19.04
C GLU A 268 -16.34 -9.36 -18.22
N SER A 269 -17.12 -8.32 -18.53
CA SER A 269 -17.07 -7.05 -17.81
C SER A 269 -17.62 -7.15 -16.39
N LEU A 270 -18.73 -7.88 -16.23
CA LEU A 270 -19.31 -8.18 -14.93
C LEU A 270 -18.32 -8.97 -14.06
N ASP A 271 -17.70 -10.01 -14.62
CA ASP A 271 -16.70 -10.81 -13.91
C ASP A 271 -15.52 -9.94 -13.46
N THR A 272 -15.01 -9.07 -14.34
CA THR A 272 -13.92 -8.13 -14.00
C THR A 272 -14.31 -7.19 -12.84
N LEU A 273 -15.54 -6.68 -12.82
CA LEU A 273 -16.03 -5.80 -11.74
C LEU A 273 -16.18 -6.56 -10.42
N LEU A 274 -16.64 -7.80 -10.47
CA LEU A 274 -16.80 -8.63 -9.29
C LEU A 274 -15.45 -9.08 -8.72
N ASP A 275 -14.47 -9.40 -9.56
CA ASP A 275 -13.12 -9.71 -9.14
C ASP A 275 -12.46 -8.50 -8.46
N LEU A 276 -12.67 -7.30 -9.01
CA LEU A 276 -12.20 -6.05 -8.39
C LEU A 276 -12.87 -5.83 -7.02
N TYR A 277 -14.17 -6.08 -6.94
CA TYR A 277 -14.92 -5.89 -5.71
C TYR A 277 -14.52 -6.92 -4.64
N GLU A 278 -14.26 -8.16 -5.03
CA GLU A 278 -13.69 -9.19 -4.16
C GLU A 278 -12.33 -8.75 -3.59
N LEU A 279 -11.46 -8.19 -4.44
CA LEU A 279 -10.19 -7.63 -4.00
C LEU A 279 -10.40 -6.47 -3.01
N ALA A 280 -11.34 -5.57 -3.29
CA ALA A 280 -11.64 -4.46 -2.37
C ALA A 280 -12.10 -4.96 -0.99
N LEU A 281 -12.96 -5.99 -0.95
CA LEU A 281 -13.41 -6.61 0.30
C LEU A 281 -12.26 -7.33 1.03
N LYS A 282 -11.43 -8.10 0.30
CA LYS A 282 -10.25 -8.76 0.87
C LYS A 282 -9.24 -7.78 1.44
N TYR A 283 -9.04 -6.65 0.75
CA TYR A 283 -8.23 -5.57 1.26
C TYR A 283 -8.79 -5.04 2.59
N HIS A 284 -10.08 -4.72 2.63
CA HIS A 284 -10.72 -4.16 3.82
C HIS A 284 -10.71 -5.11 5.02
N TYR A 285 -11.04 -6.39 4.80
CA TYR A 285 -11.26 -7.36 5.87
C TYR A 285 -10.01 -8.14 6.29
N VAL A 286 -9.06 -8.40 5.37
CA VAL A 286 -7.96 -9.34 5.63
C VAL A 286 -6.59 -8.68 5.56
N ILE A 287 -6.37 -7.78 4.61
CA ILE A 287 -5.01 -7.28 4.27
C ILE A 287 -4.70 -5.90 4.85
N GLY A 288 -5.70 -5.08 5.20
CA GLY A 288 -5.56 -3.62 5.37
C GLY A 288 -4.50 -3.11 6.35
N ASP A 289 -3.96 -3.96 7.23
CA ASP A 289 -2.85 -3.63 8.14
C ASP A 289 -1.46 -3.84 7.53
N PHE A 290 -1.34 -4.60 6.44
CA PHE A 290 -0.08 -5.02 5.80
C PHE A 290 0.96 -5.59 6.77
N GLU A 291 0.51 -6.21 7.86
CA GLU A 291 1.41 -6.75 8.88
C GLU A 291 1.85 -8.17 8.53
N PHE A 292 3.15 -8.38 8.31
CA PHE A 292 3.75 -9.69 8.05
C PHE A 292 4.04 -10.47 9.34
N THR A 293 3.01 -10.68 10.16
CA THR A 293 3.15 -11.32 11.49
C THR A 293 3.24 -12.84 11.43
N ASN A 294 2.65 -13.48 10.42
CA ASN A 294 2.66 -14.93 10.27
C ASN A 294 2.61 -15.38 8.80
N ALA A 295 2.89 -16.65 8.56
CA ALA A 295 2.96 -17.24 7.22
C ALA A 295 1.63 -17.19 6.47
N ALA A 296 0.49 -17.32 7.18
CA ALA A 296 -0.83 -17.25 6.55
C ALA A 296 -1.10 -15.86 5.97
N LYS A 297 -0.84 -14.79 6.74
CA LYS A 297 -0.96 -13.41 6.26
C LYS A 297 -0.04 -13.12 5.07
N VAL A 298 1.23 -13.57 5.11
CA VAL A 298 2.14 -13.38 3.97
C VAL A 298 1.63 -14.09 2.71
N ARG A 299 1.09 -15.31 2.85
CA ARG A 299 0.49 -16.05 1.72
C ARG A 299 -0.76 -15.35 1.20
N GLN A 300 -1.65 -14.88 2.08
CA GLN A 300 -2.85 -14.12 1.71
C GLN A 300 -2.49 -12.83 0.99
N THR A 301 -1.50 -12.06 1.47
CA THR A 301 -1.00 -10.87 0.79
C THR A 301 -0.41 -11.22 -0.58
N SER A 302 0.36 -12.30 -0.68
CA SER A 302 0.89 -12.75 -1.97
C SER A 302 -0.20 -13.19 -2.94
N GLN A 303 -1.26 -13.85 -2.45
CA GLN A 303 -2.41 -14.25 -3.24
C GLN A 303 -3.21 -13.03 -3.70
N PHE A 304 -3.42 -12.06 -2.81
CA PHE A 304 -4.05 -10.77 -3.12
C PHE A 304 -3.33 -10.05 -4.26
N LEU A 305 -2.00 -9.94 -4.18
CA LEU A 305 -1.19 -9.32 -5.24
C LEU A 305 -1.30 -10.10 -6.56
N THR A 306 -1.25 -11.43 -6.51
CA THR A 306 -1.39 -12.28 -7.72
C THR A 306 -2.76 -12.10 -8.38
N GLN A 307 -3.84 -12.05 -7.57
CA GLN A 307 -5.20 -11.79 -8.06
C GLN A 307 -5.32 -10.40 -8.67
N GLY A 308 -4.71 -9.37 -8.06
CA GLY A 308 -4.66 -8.02 -8.62
C GLY A 308 -3.92 -7.93 -9.96
N LEU A 309 -2.77 -8.60 -10.10
CA LEU A 309 -2.04 -8.66 -11.36
C LEU A 309 -2.83 -9.44 -12.43
N GLY A 310 -3.48 -10.53 -12.03
CA GLY A 310 -4.38 -11.31 -12.88
C GLY A 310 -5.54 -10.47 -13.41
N LEU A 311 -6.15 -9.65 -12.56
CA LEU A 311 -7.21 -8.73 -12.95
C LEU A 311 -6.74 -7.71 -13.98
N LEU A 312 -5.56 -7.12 -13.79
CA LEU A 312 -4.99 -6.17 -14.76
C LEU A 312 -4.66 -6.84 -16.10
N LEU A 313 -4.08 -8.04 -16.08
CA LEU A 313 -3.76 -8.82 -17.28
C LEU A 313 -5.01 -9.24 -18.06
N ASN A 314 -6.04 -9.63 -17.33
CA ASN A 314 -7.29 -10.12 -17.91
C ASN A 314 -8.30 -9.03 -18.20
N SER A 315 -7.99 -7.78 -17.85
CA SER A 315 -8.84 -6.63 -18.14
C SER A 315 -9.08 -6.46 -19.65
N HIS A 316 -10.28 -6.02 -20.03
CA HIS A 316 -10.64 -5.81 -21.43
C HIS A 316 -9.68 -4.82 -22.11
N GLN A 317 -9.32 -3.74 -21.42
CA GLN A 317 -8.37 -2.74 -21.93
C GLN A 317 -7.01 -3.35 -22.29
N MET A 318 -6.47 -4.22 -21.41
CA MET A 318 -5.19 -4.91 -21.64
C MET A 318 -5.31 -5.92 -22.79
N LYS A 319 -6.38 -6.73 -22.85
CA LYS A 319 -6.60 -7.69 -23.94
C LYS A 319 -6.78 -7.02 -25.30
N ALA A 320 -7.54 -5.92 -25.35
CA ALA A 320 -7.91 -5.25 -26.60
C ALA A 320 -6.77 -4.38 -27.16
N SER A 321 -6.01 -3.70 -26.30
CA SER A 321 -5.00 -2.72 -26.74
C SER A 321 -3.56 -3.08 -26.38
N GLY A 322 -3.34 -4.13 -25.59
CA GLY A 322 -2.03 -4.54 -25.08
C GLY A 322 -1.45 -3.63 -24.00
N ARG A 323 -2.18 -2.57 -23.59
CA ARG A 323 -1.72 -1.58 -22.61
C ARG A 323 -2.85 -0.82 -21.91
N ILE A 324 -2.56 -0.32 -20.72
CA ILE A 324 -3.39 0.68 -20.05
C ILE A 324 -2.69 2.04 -20.20
N PRO A 325 -3.32 3.04 -20.86
CA PRO A 325 -2.70 4.35 -21.08
C PRO A 325 -2.30 5.03 -19.77
N VAL A 326 -1.13 5.69 -19.78
CA VAL A 326 -0.61 6.45 -18.63
C VAL A 326 -1.61 7.51 -18.15
N GLU A 327 -2.27 8.20 -19.08
CA GLU A 327 -3.25 9.25 -18.78
C GLU A 327 -4.45 8.71 -17.96
N ASP A 328 -4.86 7.47 -18.21
CA ASP A 328 -5.95 6.84 -17.48
C ASP A 328 -5.52 6.45 -16.05
N ILE A 329 -4.27 6.03 -15.88
CA ILE A 329 -3.67 5.75 -14.56
C ILE A 329 -3.47 7.06 -13.77
N ASP A 330 -2.98 8.12 -14.41
CA ASP A 330 -2.81 9.44 -13.81
C ASP A 330 -4.15 9.99 -13.29
N ASN A 331 -5.21 9.87 -14.09
CA ASN A 331 -6.56 10.26 -13.69
C ASN A 331 -7.08 9.45 -12.50
N LEU A 332 -6.83 8.14 -12.47
CA LEU A 332 -7.19 7.29 -11.35
C LEU A 332 -6.47 7.71 -10.05
N ILE A 333 -5.15 7.97 -10.13
CA ILE A 333 -4.36 8.43 -8.99
C ILE A 333 -4.87 9.76 -8.45
N ASN A 334 -5.15 10.72 -9.34
CA ASN A 334 -5.65 12.05 -8.96
C ASN A 334 -7.00 11.99 -8.25
N GLN A 335 -7.84 10.97 -8.54
CA GLN A 335 -9.13 10.81 -7.90
C GLN A 335 -9.07 10.03 -6.59
N ILE A 336 -8.29 8.95 -6.53
CA ILE A 336 -8.26 8.04 -5.38
C ILE A 336 -7.34 8.56 -4.28
N LEU A 337 -6.16 9.04 -4.64
CA LEU A 337 -5.11 9.29 -3.67
C LEU A 337 -5.51 10.35 -2.60
N PRO A 338 -6.15 11.48 -2.95
CA PRO A 338 -6.57 12.47 -1.95
C PRO A 338 -7.54 11.92 -0.89
N SER A 339 -8.36 10.93 -1.25
CA SER A 339 -9.27 10.27 -0.30
C SER A 339 -8.60 9.14 0.48
N ALA A 340 -7.52 8.56 -0.04
CA ALA A 340 -6.81 7.46 0.60
C ALA A 340 -5.77 7.94 1.62
N THR A 341 -5.05 9.03 1.33
CA THR A 341 -4.04 9.57 2.23
C THR A 341 -3.65 11.01 1.91
N ASP A 342 -3.51 11.84 2.95
CA ASP A 342 -2.93 13.19 2.84
C ASP A 342 -1.39 13.19 2.84
N MET A 343 -0.75 12.04 3.08
CA MET A 343 0.70 11.95 3.23
C MET A 343 1.44 12.02 1.89
N ILE A 344 0.82 11.58 0.79
CA ILE A 344 1.45 11.48 -0.52
C ILE A 344 0.63 12.30 -1.51
N GLN A 345 1.28 13.23 -2.20
CA GLN A 345 0.66 14.04 -3.23
C GLN A 345 0.51 13.24 -4.53
N PRO A 346 -0.57 13.44 -5.31
CA PRO A 346 -0.77 12.72 -6.57
C PRO A 346 0.40 12.86 -7.54
N LYS A 347 0.98 14.06 -7.65
CA LYS A 347 2.15 14.34 -8.49
C LYS A 347 3.35 13.44 -8.15
N SER A 348 3.64 13.27 -6.86
CA SER A 348 4.75 12.47 -6.37
C SER A 348 4.57 11.00 -6.70
N LEU A 349 3.35 10.46 -6.51
CA LEU A 349 3.04 9.09 -6.89
C LEU A 349 3.10 8.89 -8.41
N ILE A 350 2.61 9.87 -9.19
CA ILE A 350 2.65 9.87 -10.66
C ILE A 350 4.09 9.78 -11.17
N LYS A 351 4.99 10.62 -10.66
CA LYS A 351 6.42 10.60 -11.01
C LYS A 351 7.05 9.25 -10.64
N THR A 352 6.76 8.76 -9.44
CA THR A 352 7.28 7.50 -8.90
C THR A 352 6.89 6.31 -9.76
N TYR A 353 5.60 6.09 -10.01
CA TYR A 353 5.18 4.89 -10.74
C TYR A 353 5.71 4.91 -12.19
N LYS A 354 5.82 6.10 -12.82
CA LYS A 354 6.43 6.25 -14.15
C LYS A 354 7.91 5.84 -14.13
N ALA A 355 8.68 6.27 -13.13
CA ALA A 355 10.06 5.84 -12.95
C ALA A 355 10.16 4.31 -12.76
N VAL A 356 9.27 3.72 -11.95
CA VAL A 356 9.19 2.27 -11.75
C VAL A 356 8.91 1.55 -13.08
N LEU A 357 7.92 2.01 -13.86
CA LEU A 357 7.60 1.41 -15.16
C LEU A 357 8.81 1.45 -16.12
N MET A 358 9.50 2.59 -16.21
CA MET A 358 10.56 2.80 -17.19
C MET A 358 11.90 2.17 -16.80
N LYS A 359 12.28 2.25 -15.51
CA LYS A 359 13.61 1.85 -15.07
C LYS A 359 13.61 0.46 -14.44
N ILE A 360 12.64 0.15 -13.59
CA ILE A 360 12.64 -1.09 -12.80
C ILE A 360 11.96 -2.24 -13.57
N LEU A 361 10.82 -1.98 -14.21
CA LEU A 361 10.02 -3.02 -14.88
C LEU A 361 10.39 -3.23 -16.35
N ASP A 362 11.10 -2.28 -16.94
CA ASP A 362 11.61 -2.33 -18.32
C ASP A 362 13.04 -1.72 -18.43
N PRO A 363 14.04 -2.27 -17.72
CA PRO A 363 15.38 -1.68 -17.67
C PRO A 363 16.08 -1.58 -19.03
N ALA A 364 15.61 -2.31 -20.05
CA ALA A 364 16.12 -2.18 -21.42
C ALA A 364 15.70 -0.85 -22.09
N ARG A 365 14.68 -0.14 -21.58
CA ARG A 365 14.12 1.10 -22.15
C ARG A 365 14.81 2.37 -21.63
N VAL A 366 15.77 2.29 -20.71
CA VAL A 366 16.45 3.44 -20.08
C VAL A 366 16.99 4.48 -21.09
N ALA A 367 17.19 4.11 -22.35
CA ALA A 367 17.62 5.01 -23.43
C ALA A 367 16.54 5.97 -24.01
N ASP A 368 15.22 5.74 -23.85
CA ASP A 368 14.18 6.63 -24.43
C ASP A 368 12.87 6.72 -23.61
N SER A 369 12.80 7.71 -22.72
CA SER A 369 11.63 8.00 -21.87
C SER A 369 10.42 8.59 -22.62
N ARG A 370 10.60 9.10 -23.86
CA ARG A 370 9.52 9.69 -24.66
C ARG A 370 8.52 8.66 -25.18
N SER A 371 8.80 7.37 -24.96
CA SER A 371 8.04 6.24 -25.48
C SER A 371 7.09 5.57 -24.46
N LEU A 372 6.98 6.07 -23.21
CA LEU A 372 6.07 5.47 -22.22
C LEU A 372 4.61 5.78 -22.57
N LEU A 373 3.99 4.90 -23.36
CA LEU A 373 2.60 5.03 -23.79
C LEU A 373 1.59 4.46 -22.77
N GLY A 374 2.03 3.55 -21.90
CA GLY A 374 1.14 2.88 -20.95
C GLY A 374 1.80 1.80 -20.10
N LEU A 375 1.03 1.26 -19.16
CA LEU A 375 1.31 -0.01 -18.50
C LEU A 375 1.07 -1.14 -19.51
N GLU A 376 2.14 -1.74 -20.02
CA GLU A 376 2.12 -2.83 -21.00
C GLU A 376 2.12 -4.20 -20.29
N LYS A 377 1.70 -5.27 -21.00
CA LYS A 377 1.71 -6.66 -20.48
C LYS A 377 3.07 -7.06 -19.89
N LYS A 378 4.18 -6.67 -20.53
CA LYS A 378 5.53 -6.98 -20.07
C LYS A 378 5.85 -6.40 -18.68
N HIS A 379 5.32 -5.23 -18.35
CA HIS A 379 5.52 -4.63 -17.03
C HIS A 379 4.83 -5.48 -15.96
N ILE A 380 3.61 -5.95 -16.24
CA ILE A 380 2.87 -6.81 -15.30
C ILE A 380 3.57 -8.18 -15.16
N MET A 381 4.10 -8.73 -16.26
CA MET A 381 4.92 -9.95 -16.21
C MET A 381 6.21 -9.75 -15.38
N SER A 382 6.87 -8.59 -15.48
CA SER A 382 8.01 -8.25 -14.63
C SER A 382 7.62 -8.21 -13.14
N ILE A 383 6.48 -7.62 -12.79
CA ILE A 383 5.99 -7.61 -11.40
C ILE A 383 5.66 -9.04 -10.94
N GLN A 384 4.98 -9.83 -11.78
CA GLN A 384 4.65 -11.23 -11.48
C GLN A 384 5.90 -12.06 -11.21
N ARG A 385 6.95 -11.88 -12.00
CA ARG A 385 8.25 -12.53 -11.80
C ARG A 385 8.87 -12.15 -10.45
N GLU A 386 8.91 -10.86 -10.10
CA GLU A 386 9.47 -10.43 -8.81
C GLU A 386 8.63 -10.92 -7.62
N LEU A 387 7.30 -11.02 -7.77
CA LEU A 387 6.42 -11.65 -6.80
C LEU A 387 6.70 -13.15 -6.68
N ASN A 388 6.92 -13.86 -7.78
CA ASN A 388 7.30 -15.27 -7.76
C ASN A 388 8.68 -15.49 -7.13
N ILE A 389 9.66 -14.60 -7.34
CA ILE A 389 10.94 -14.63 -6.62
C ILE A 389 10.72 -14.46 -5.12
N PHE A 390 9.87 -13.52 -4.69
CA PHE A 390 9.50 -13.37 -3.28
C PHE A 390 8.87 -14.64 -2.72
N ARG A 391 7.91 -15.24 -3.43
CA ARG A 391 7.22 -16.48 -3.04
C ARG A 391 8.18 -17.67 -2.95
N LEU A 392 9.14 -17.80 -3.87
CA LEU A 392 10.16 -18.85 -3.83
C LEU A 392 10.96 -18.80 -2.53
N HIS A 393 11.50 -17.62 -2.20
CA HIS A 393 12.29 -17.44 -0.99
C HIS A 393 11.43 -17.55 0.28
N GLN A 394 10.19 -17.07 0.24
CA GLN A 394 9.27 -17.22 1.36
C GLN A 394 8.88 -18.69 1.58
N SER A 395 8.68 -19.47 0.51
CA SER A 395 8.44 -20.91 0.60
C SER A 395 9.61 -21.62 1.26
N PHE A 396 10.85 -21.25 0.93
CA PHE A 396 12.03 -21.75 1.64
C PHE A 396 11.99 -21.45 3.14
N ILE A 397 11.69 -20.20 3.53
CA ILE A 397 11.61 -19.79 4.94
C ILE A 397 10.49 -20.54 5.67
N ASP A 398 9.32 -20.70 5.04
CA ASP A 398 8.16 -21.40 5.58
C ASP A 398 8.41 -22.92 5.79
N ASN A 399 9.34 -23.52 5.05
CA ASN A 399 9.70 -24.94 5.16
C ASN A 399 10.75 -25.23 6.26
N ILE A 400 11.29 -24.20 6.91
CA ILE A 400 12.22 -24.39 8.03
C ILE A 400 11.40 -24.75 9.28
N PRO A 401 11.69 -25.87 9.98
CA PRO A 401 10.93 -26.30 11.15
C PRO A 401 11.31 -25.48 12.39
N MET A 402 10.88 -24.21 12.42
CA MET A 402 11.27 -23.24 13.46
C MET A 402 10.92 -23.72 14.87
N ALA A 403 9.80 -24.41 15.04
CA ALA A 403 9.38 -24.96 16.34
C ALA A 403 10.39 -26.00 16.87
N GLU A 404 10.89 -26.89 16.01
CA GLU A 404 11.86 -27.93 16.37
C GLU A 404 13.25 -27.34 16.67
N LEU A 405 13.57 -26.18 16.08
CA LEU A 405 14.85 -25.48 16.28
C LEU A 405 14.84 -24.52 17.49
N GLY A 406 13.77 -24.52 18.27
CA GLY A 406 13.61 -23.64 19.43
C GLY A 406 13.34 -22.19 19.06
N GLY A 407 12.52 -21.95 18.03
CA GLY A 407 12.02 -20.63 17.63
C GLY A 407 12.90 -19.85 16.65
N GLY A 408 14.05 -20.41 16.22
CA GLY A 408 14.91 -19.75 15.24
C GLY A 408 16.08 -20.60 14.75
N VAL A 409 16.75 -20.13 13.70
CA VAL A 409 17.79 -20.85 12.96
C VAL A 409 19.10 -20.05 12.91
N THR A 410 20.24 -20.69 13.14
CA THR A 410 21.56 -20.05 12.96
C THR A 410 21.94 -20.00 11.48
N GLN A 411 22.92 -19.17 11.10
CA GLN A 411 23.36 -19.08 9.71
C GLN A 411 23.84 -20.42 9.14
N LYS A 412 24.61 -21.20 9.92
CA LYS A 412 25.09 -22.52 9.51
C LYS A 412 23.92 -23.46 9.17
N GLN A 413 22.93 -23.53 10.05
CA GLN A 413 21.73 -24.33 9.83
C GLN A 413 20.94 -23.81 8.61
N LEU A 414 20.84 -22.49 8.45
CA LEU A 414 20.14 -21.89 7.30
C LEU A 414 20.79 -22.30 5.96
N ILE A 415 22.12 -22.33 5.90
CA ILE A 415 22.87 -22.83 4.73
C ILE A 415 22.58 -24.32 4.47
N GLU A 416 22.52 -25.13 5.52
CA GLU A 416 22.17 -26.55 5.41
C GLU A 416 20.75 -26.74 4.84
N TYR A 417 19.76 -25.99 5.33
CA TYR A 417 18.40 -26.01 4.79
C TYR A 417 18.35 -25.48 3.35
N TYR A 418 19.07 -24.41 3.04
CA TYR A 418 19.15 -23.85 1.68
C TYR A 418 19.65 -24.91 0.69
N ASN A 419 20.69 -25.68 1.04
CA ASN A 419 21.23 -26.71 0.17
C ASN A 419 20.30 -27.93 0.00
N LYS A 420 19.45 -28.22 1.00
CA LYS A 420 18.49 -29.34 0.97
C LYS A 420 17.15 -28.97 0.31
N PHE A 421 16.84 -27.68 0.20
CA PHE A 421 15.57 -27.20 -0.32
C PHE A 421 15.40 -27.55 -1.82
N ASN A 422 14.32 -28.23 -2.17
CA ASN A 422 14.02 -28.61 -3.55
C ASN A 422 13.41 -27.44 -4.32
N LYS A 423 14.25 -26.46 -4.67
CA LYS A 423 13.84 -25.27 -5.43
C LYS A 423 13.19 -25.60 -6.78
N SER A 424 13.68 -26.62 -7.49
CA SER A 424 13.20 -26.99 -8.83
C SER A 424 11.74 -27.42 -8.77
N TYR A 425 11.39 -28.25 -7.78
CA TYR A 425 9.99 -28.62 -7.56
C TYR A 425 9.10 -27.40 -7.29
N VAL A 426 9.52 -26.47 -6.44
CA VAL A 426 8.72 -25.27 -6.11
C VAL A 426 8.56 -24.36 -7.33
N ILE A 427 9.63 -24.19 -8.12
CA ILE A 427 9.61 -23.38 -9.34
C ILE A 427 8.67 -24.01 -10.38
N GLU A 428 8.90 -25.27 -10.75
CA GLU A 428 8.23 -25.97 -11.85
C GLU A 428 6.79 -26.39 -11.52
N LYS A 429 6.44 -26.60 -10.25
CA LYS A 429 5.10 -27.06 -9.85
C LYS A 429 4.29 -26.01 -9.10
N GLY A 430 4.93 -24.99 -8.54
CA GLY A 430 4.28 -24.04 -7.65
C GLY A 430 4.24 -22.60 -8.13
N LEU A 431 5.12 -22.20 -9.06
CA LEU A 431 5.31 -20.78 -9.42
C LEU A 431 5.07 -20.49 -10.90
N THR A 432 5.69 -21.24 -11.82
CA THR A 432 5.58 -20.96 -13.26
C THR A 432 5.99 -22.15 -14.14
N ASP A 433 5.29 -22.29 -15.28
CA ASP A 433 5.62 -23.26 -16.32
C ASP A 433 6.48 -22.64 -17.45
N ASP A 434 6.73 -21.32 -17.41
CA ASP A 434 7.52 -20.61 -18.43
C ASP A 434 9.04 -20.80 -18.21
N ALA A 435 9.73 -21.38 -19.19
CA ALA A 435 11.15 -21.71 -19.07
C ALA A 435 12.06 -20.49 -18.84
N PHE A 436 11.74 -19.32 -19.41
CA PHE A 436 12.52 -18.10 -19.19
C PHE A 436 12.34 -17.57 -17.77
N GLU A 437 11.12 -17.59 -17.25
CA GLU A 437 10.82 -17.23 -15.87
C GLU A 437 11.45 -18.22 -14.88
N GLN A 438 11.40 -19.53 -15.16
CA GLN A 438 12.10 -20.54 -14.37
C GLN A 438 13.60 -20.22 -14.26
N LYS A 439 14.24 -19.86 -15.38
CA LYS A 439 15.66 -19.48 -15.36
C LYS A 439 15.92 -18.24 -14.52
N ALA A 440 15.04 -17.24 -14.58
CA ALA A 440 15.16 -16.05 -13.75
C ALA A 440 15.00 -16.37 -12.25
N LEU A 441 14.08 -17.28 -11.90
CA LEU A 441 13.88 -17.78 -10.53
C LEU A 441 15.11 -18.56 -10.02
N GLU A 442 15.74 -19.38 -10.86
CA GLU A 442 17.00 -20.05 -10.53
C GLU A 442 18.13 -19.06 -10.25
N ASN A 443 18.28 -18.03 -11.09
CA ASN A 443 19.27 -16.99 -10.88
C ASN A 443 19.02 -16.25 -9.57
N ALA A 444 17.77 -15.90 -9.28
CA ALA A 444 17.39 -15.25 -8.02
C ALA A 444 17.62 -16.15 -6.79
N TRP A 445 17.45 -17.47 -6.94
CA TRP A 445 17.78 -18.44 -5.89
C TRP A 445 19.29 -18.51 -5.62
N ALA A 446 20.12 -18.43 -6.66
CA ALA A 446 21.57 -18.34 -6.49
C ALA A 446 21.96 -17.01 -5.82
N ASP A 447 21.32 -15.90 -6.20
CA ASP A 447 21.53 -14.58 -5.63
C ASP A 447 21.24 -14.54 -4.11
N ILE A 448 20.12 -15.13 -3.63
CA ILE A 448 19.88 -15.22 -2.16
C ILE A 448 20.88 -16.14 -1.47
N GLY A 449 21.36 -17.18 -2.16
CA GLY A 449 22.41 -18.07 -1.66
C GLY A 449 23.71 -17.32 -1.36
N ASP A 450 24.10 -16.38 -2.23
CA ASP A 450 25.28 -15.54 -2.03
C ASP A 450 25.14 -14.62 -0.81
N LEU A 451 23.92 -14.12 -0.53
CA LEU A 451 23.62 -13.31 0.66
C LEU A 451 23.66 -14.14 1.95
N ILE A 452 23.05 -15.33 1.95
CA ILE A 452 23.02 -16.23 3.13
C ILE A 452 24.42 -16.75 3.47
N LYS A 453 25.25 -17.00 2.46
CA LYS A 453 26.62 -17.52 2.64
C LYS A 453 27.65 -16.43 2.96
N ASN A 454 27.23 -15.16 3.02
CA ASN A 454 28.13 -14.06 3.38
C ASN A 454 28.65 -14.26 4.82
N PRO A 455 29.97 -14.21 5.11
CA PRO A 455 30.48 -14.40 6.47
C PRO A 455 29.80 -13.54 7.53
N THR A 456 29.42 -12.32 7.16
CA THR A 456 28.61 -11.41 7.99
C THR A 456 27.21 -11.30 7.40
N MET A 457 26.40 -12.35 7.56
CA MET A 457 25.01 -12.32 7.14
C MET A 457 24.24 -11.23 7.88
N VAL A 458 23.41 -10.50 7.14
CA VAL A 458 22.43 -9.54 7.69
C VAL A 458 21.42 -10.28 8.57
N ASN A 459 21.36 -9.90 9.84
CA ASN A 459 20.51 -10.52 10.86
C ASN A 459 19.60 -9.47 11.50
N PHE A 460 18.39 -9.85 11.93
CA PHE A 460 17.45 -8.96 12.60
C PHE A 460 17.12 -9.42 14.02
N ASN A 461 16.89 -8.46 14.92
CA ASN A 461 16.36 -8.71 16.26
C ASN A 461 14.82 -8.79 16.26
N GLY A 462 14.21 -8.97 17.45
CA GLY A 462 12.75 -9.04 17.60
C GLY A 462 12.00 -7.78 17.17
N ASP A 463 12.63 -6.61 17.22
CA ASP A 463 12.09 -5.33 16.73
C ASP A 463 12.33 -5.13 15.23
N GLY A 464 12.93 -6.12 14.55
CA GLY A 464 13.32 -6.03 13.16
C GLY A 464 14.47 -5.06 12.89
N ARG A 465 15.33 -4.75 13.86
CA ARG A 465 16.55 -3.95 13.67
C ARG A 465 17.73 -4.84 13.31
N LEU A 466 18.61 -4.35 12.45
CA LEU A 466 19.84 -4.99 12.01
C LEU A 466 20.75 -5.23 13.22
N ILE A 467 21.10 -6.49 13.47
CA ILE A 467 22.07 -6.88 14.50
C ILE A 467 23.47 -6.66 13.96
N ILE A 468 24.24 -5.81 14.64
CA ILE A 468 25.64 -5.52 14.34
C ILE A 468 26.46 -6.03 15.52
N SER A 469 27.04 -7.23 15.37
CA SER A 469 27.79 -7.91 16.43
C SER A 469 28.77 -8.92 15.83
N ALA A 470 29.94 -9.07 16.46
CA ALA A 470 30.96 -10.07 16.09
C ALA A 470 30.44 -11.52 16.13
N THR A 471 29.44 -11.80 16.96
CA THR A 471 28.78 -13.12 17.06
C THR A 471 27.47 -13.20 16.26
N GLY A 472 27.27 -12.31 15.29
CA GLY A 472 26.03 -12.25 14.51
C GLY A 472 25.69 -13.57 13.80
N ASN A 473 26.70 -14.28 13.28
CA ASN A 473 26.53 -15.60 12.63
C ASN A 473 25.98 -16.70 13.56
N GLN A 474 26.17 -16.57 14.88
CA GLN A 474 25.64 -17.48 15.90
C GLN A 474 24.23 -17.11 16.36
N THR A 475 23.74 -15.93 15.97
CA THR A 475 22.43 -15.45 16.39
C THR A 475 21.34 -16.21 15.66
N LYS A 476 20.38 -16.76 16.40
CA LYS A 476 19.21 -17.42 15.83
C LYS A 476 18.27 -16.39 15.19
N GLN A 477 17.91 -16.61 13.94
CA GLN A 477 16.92 -15.83 13.21
C GLN A 477 15.55 -16.49 13.29
N SER A 478 14.54 -15.72 13.71
CA SER A 478 13.14 -16.17 13.73
C SER A 478 12.55 -16.17 12.32
N TRP A 479 11.37 -16.79 12.16
CA TRP A 479 10.61 -16.71 10.91
C TRP A 479 10.35 -15.25 10.48
N ALA A 480 9.94 -14.38 11.43
CA ALA A 480 9.68 -12.97 11.13
C ALA A 480 10.95 -12.22 10.69
N ALA A 481 12.10 -12.52 11.31
CA ALA A 481 13.39 -11.95 10.92
C ALA A 481 13.79 -12.36 9.50
N LEU A 482 13.61 -13.63 9.12
CA LEU A 482 13.90 -14.11 7.77
C LEU A 482 12.90 -13.57 6.72
N THR A 483 11.63 -13.42 7.08
CA THR A 483 10.63 -12.75 6.22
C THR A 483 11.03 -11.29 5.99
N LYS A 484 11.52 -10.58 7.01
CA LYS A 484 12.06 -9.22 6.87
C LYS A 484 13.32 -9.18 6.02
N PHE A 485 14.22 -10.14 6.17
CA PHE A 485 15.38 -10.32 5.29
C PHE A 485 14.95 -10.45 3.83
N ASN A 486 13.95 -11.29 3.55
CA ASN A 486 13.41 -11.47 2.20
C ASN A 486 12.80 -10.17 1.65
N LEU A 487 12.10 -9.39 2.49
CA LEU A 487 11.56 -8.08 2.11
C LEU A 487 12.65 -7.06 1.79
N MET A 488 13.70 -6.94 2.62
CA MET A 488 14.83 -6.04 2.33
C MET A 488 15.55 -6.44 1.05
N ARG A 489 15.62 -7.74 0.74
CA ARG A 489 16.15 -8.27 -0.52
C ARG A 489 15.27 -7.89 -1.71
N VAL A 490 13.93 -7.85 -1.59
CA VAL A 490 13.06 -7.29 -2.65
C VAL A 490 13.43 -5.84 -2.93
N LEU A 491 13.53 -5.03 -1.88
CA LEU A 491 13.80 -3.59 -2.03
C LEU A 491 15.19 -3.33 -2.64
N SER A 492 16.22 -4.04 -2.19
CA SER A 492 17.57 -3.92 -2.78
C SER A 492 17.59 -4.39 -4.23
N ARG A 493 16.87 -5.48 -4.54
CA ARG A 493 16.72 -5.99 -5.91
C ARG A 493 16.02 -4.97 -6.82
N MET A 494 14.95 -4.34 -6.36
CA MET A 494 14.26 -3.29 -7.15
C MET A 494 15.16 -2.09 -7.42
N LEU A 495 15.95 -1.67 -6.44
CA LEU A 495 16.96 -0.62 -6.60
C LEU A 495 18.00 -1.01 -7.66
N MET A 496 18.57 -2.21 -7.56
CA MET A 496 19.56 -2.67 -8.54
C MET A 496 18.98 -2.82 -9.93
N LEU A 497 17.80 -3.44 -10.08
CA LEU A 497 17.17 -3.66 -11.39
C LEU A 497 16.97 -2.34 -12.16
N GLY A 498 16.68 -1.24 -11.46
CA GLY A 498 16.44 0.05 -12.10
C GLY A 498 17.67 0.92 -12.34
N TYR A 499 18.74 0.73 -11.56
CA TYR A 499 19.82 1.71 -11.46
C TYR A 499 21.23 1.12 -11.46
N ALA A 500 21.36 -0.21 -11.50
CA ALA A 500 22.64 -0.88 -11.67
C ALA A 500 22.92 -1.24 -13.13
N ASP A 501 24.19 -1.45 -13.44
CA ASP A 501 24.66 -1.96 -14.71
C ASP A 501 24.61 -3.51 -14.74
N ASN A 502 24.42 -4.09 -15.92
CA ASN A 502 24.45 -5.55 -16.16
C ASN A 502 23.40 -6.37 -15.37
N VAL A 503 22.15 -5.91 -15.33
CA VAL A 503 21.04 -6.54 -14.57
C VAL A 503 20.33 -7.71 -15.29
N GLY A 504 20.77 -8.08 -16.49
CA GLY A 504 20.11 -9.11 -17.31
C GLY A 504 20.26 -10.55 -16.79
N GLY A 505 21.12 -10.79 -15.81
CA GLY A 505 21.46 -12.11 -15.28
C GLY A 505 21.35 -12.21 -13.76
N ARG A 506 22.39 -12.76 -13.13
CA ARG A 506 22.52 -12.79 -11.67
C ARG A 506 22.88 -11.40 -11.15
N LEU A 507 22.18 -10.92 -10.13
CA LEU A 507 22.49 -9.60 -9.56
C LEU A 507 23.83 -9.57 -8.84
N SER A 508 24.37 -10.72 -8.44
CA SER A 508 25.72 -10.79 -7.87
C SER A 508 26.83 -10.41 -8.85
N GLN A 509 26.51 -10.27 -10.15
CA GLN A 509 27.43 -9.76 -11.19
C GLN A 509 27.14 -8.30 -11.57
N SER A 510 26.06 -7.72 -11.04
CA SER A 510 25.67 -6.35 -11.31
C SER A 510 26.34 -5.39 -10.32
N GLN A 511 26.60 -4.17 -10.76
CA GLN A 511 27.16 -3.10 -9.92
C GLN A 511 26.41 -1.80 -10.17
N MET A 512 26.04 -1.11 -9.09
CA MET A 512 25.42 0.20 -9.15
C MET A 512 26.48 1.28 -8.99
N SER A 513 26.62 2.16 -9.97
CA SER A 513 27.52 3.31 -9.88
C SER A 513 26.93 4.44 -9.04
N GLU A 514 27.77 5.40 -8.64
CA GLU A 514 27.35 6.63 -7.98
C GLU A 514 26.23 7.35 -8.76
N LYS A 515 26.39 7.46 -10.09
CA LYS A 515 25.38 8.07 -10.98
C LYS A 515 24.05 7.32 -10.94
N GLY A 516 24.08 5.99 -10.85
CA GLY A 516 22.88 5.16 -10.71
C GLY A 516 22.10 5.55 -9.45
N LEU A 517 22.77 5.62 -8.30
CA LEU A 517 22.11 5.98 -7.04
C LEU A 517 21.64 7.44 -7.02
N VAL A 518 22.42 8.38 -7.57
CA VAL A 518 21.99 9.78 -7.77
C VAL A 518 20.69 9.84 -8.59
N SER A 519 20.61 9.07 -9.69
CA SER A 519 19.41 9.03 -10.52
C SER A 519 18.21 8.45 -9.77
N TRP A 520 18.41 7.47 -8.89
CA TRP A 520 17.34 6.97 -8.02
C TRP A 520 16.83 8.06 -7.08
N TYR A 521 17.71 8.80 -6.41
CA TYR A 521 17.29 9.89 -5.53
C TYR A 521 16.49 10.97 -6.27
N GLU A 522 16.84 11.30 -7.51
CA GLU A 522 16.11 12.26 -8.37
C GLU A 522 14.69 11.81 -8.72
N ASP A 523 14.55 10.55 -9.12
CA ASP A 523 13.25 10.00 -9.51
C ASP A 523 12.29 9.91 -8.33
N PHE A 524 12.81 9.54 -7.15
CA PHE A 524 12.04 9.34 -5.94
C PHE A 524 12.02 10.56 -5.01
N GLN A 525 12.61 11.69 -5.41
CA GLN A 525 12.74 12.88 -4.57
C GLN A 525 11.39 13.36 -4.03
N GLU A 526 10.40 13.52 -4.91
CA GLU A 526 9.08 14.07 -4.54
C GLU A 526 8.36 13.15 -3.56
N LEU A 527 8.42 11.83 -3.77
CA LEU A 527 7.88 10.85 -2.83
C LEU A 527 8.64 10.87 -1.50
N GLY A 528 9.97 10.99 -1.54
CA GLY A 528 10.80 11.09 -0.34
C GLY A 528 10.48 12.33 0.51
N LEU A 529 10.16 13.46 -0.13
CA LEU A 529 9.74 14.68 0.57
C LEU A 529 8.35 14.51 1.22
N ASP A 530 7.39 13.97 0.47
CA ASP A 530 6.03 13.68 0.96
C ASP A 530 6.03 12.74 2.16
N LEU A 531 6.82 11.66 2.07
CA LEU A 531 7.01 10.70 3.15
C LEU A 531 7.90 11.23 4.28
N LYS A 532 8.40 12.47 4.18
CA LYS A 532 9.33 13.07 5.14
C LYS A 532 10.57 12.21 5.35
N ALA A 533 10.97 11.46 4.34
CA ALA A 533 12.17 10.63 4.31
C ALA A 533 13.39 11.44 3.86
N PHE A 534 13.20 12.41 2.96
CA PHE A 534 14.26 13.30 2.47
C PHE A 534 14.15 14.70 3.07
N ASP A 535 15.28 15.28 3.44
CA ASP A 535 15.33 16.64 3.97
C ASP A 535 15.10 17.65 2.84
N PRO A 536 14.07 18.52 2.94
CA PRO A 536 13.77 19.49 1.89
C PRO A 536 14.88 20.53 1.67
N ARG A 537 15.83 20.67 2.61
CA ARG A 537 16.99 21.54 2.48
C ARG A 537 18.16 20.87 1.77
N SER A 538 18.20 19.54 1.76
CA SER A 538 19.29 18.80 1.14
C SER A 538 19.05 18.68 -0.37
N ALA A 539 20.12 18.90 -1.14
CA ALA A 539 20.14 18.50 -2.53
C ALA A 539 20.12 16.96 -2.66
N ASN A 540 20.31 16.46 -3.88
CA ASN A 540 20.39 15.03 -4.14
C ASN A 540 21.45 14.36 -3.23
N SER A 541 20.99 13.53 -2.28
CA SER A 541 21.86 12.83 -1.32
C SER A 541 22.48 11.54 -1.87
N GLY A 542 22.32 11.25 -3.17
CA GLY A 542 22.75 10.01 -3.80
C GLY A 542 24.25 9.79 -3.76
N SER A 543 25.06 10.80 -4.08
CA SER A 543 26.53 10.70 -4.02
C SER A 543 27.03 10.39 -2.61
N ARG A 544 26.50 11.09 -1.60
CA ARG A 544 26.84 10.81 -0.20
C ARG A 544 26.42 9.39 0.20
N SER A 545 25.20 9.00 -0.15
CA SER A 545 24.65 7.69 0.19
C SER A 545 25.41 6.54 -0.49
N PHE A 546 25.94 6.79 -1.69
CA PHE A 546 26.81 5.85 -2.40
C PHE A 546 28.11 5.61 -1.62
N LEU A 547 28.77 6.70 -1.19
CA LEU A 547 29.97 6.60 -0.35
C LEU A 547 29.67 5.91 0.98
N GLU A 548 28.54 6.24 1.61
CA GLU A 548 28.11 5.60 2.86
C GLU A 548 27.95 4.09 2.69
N ALA A 549 27.28 3.65 1.62
CA ALA A 549 27.11 2.24 1.31
C ALA A 549 28.44 1.53 1.01
N ASN A 550 29.32 2.19 0.26
CA ASN A 550 30.60 1.63 -0.15
C ASN A 550 31.60 1.52 1.02
N PHE A 551 31.48 2.40 2.02
CA PHE A 551 32.41 2.46 3.15
C PHE A 551 31.90 1.79 4.44
N PHE A 552 30.61 1.80 4.71
CA PHE A 552 30.10 1.46 6.05
C PHE A 552 29.15 0.25 6.08
N THR A 553 29.02 -0.46 4.96
CA THR A 553 28.37 -1.78 4.93
C THR A 553 29.37 -2.88 5.32
N PHE A 554 28.91 -4.09 5.64
CA PHE A 554 29.80 -5.20 5.98
C PHE A 554 30.68 -5.59 4.79
N SER A 555 30.08 -5.62 3.61
CA SER A 555 30.71 -6.00 2.35
C SER A 555 31.40 -4.85 1.62
N GLY A 556 31.32 -3.63 2.16
CA GLY A 556 31.95 -2.42 1.61
C GLY A 556 33.43 -2.62 1.26
N ASN A 557 33.87 -2.18 0.09
CA ASN A 557 35.26 -2.41 -0.34
C ASN A 557 35.99 -1.17 -0.89
N GLY A 558 35.33 -0.02 -0.98
CA GLY A 558 35.94 1.24 -1.41
C GLY A 558 36.05 1.45 -2.92
N ASN A 559 35.43 0.61 -3.74
CA ASN A 559 35.53 0.69 -5.21
C ASN A 559 34.59 1.78 -5.82
N ASP A 560 34.45 1.78 -7.15
CA ASP A 560 33.57 2.72 -7.87
C ASP A 560 32.15 2.17 -8.15
N GLY A 561 31.73 1.06 -7.52
CA GLY A 561 30.40 0.49 -7.74
C GLY A 561 29.91 -0.42 -6.61
N MET A 562 28.66 -0.21 -6.18
CA MET A 562 28.00 -1.04 -5.16
C MET A 562 27.52 -2.36 -5.75
N ASP A 563 28.01 -3.48 -5.24
CA ASP A 563 27.52 -4.80 -5.60
C ASP A 563 26.18 -5.16 -4.91
N GLN A 564 25.70 -6.38 -5.12
CA GLN A 564 24.46 -6.86 -4.52
C GLN A 564 24.48 -6.88 -2.99
N LYS A 565 25.60 -7.29 -2.39
CA LYS A 565 25.71 -7.42 -0.93
C LYS A 565 25.76 -6.02 -0.30
N GLU A 566 26.59 -5.14 -0.85
CA GLU A 566 26.69 -3.74 -0.43
C GLU A 566 25.32 -3.04 -0.54
N THR A 567 24.61 -3.23 -1.66
CA THR A 567 23.28 -2.63 -1.86
C THR A 567 22.25 -3.19 -0.87
N PHE A 568 22.27 -4.50 -0.62
CA PHE A 568 21.37 -5.15 0.34
C PHE A 568 21.60 -4.70 1.79
N GLU A 569 22.86 -4.60 2.20
CA GLU A 569 23.26 -4.12 3.53
C GLU A 569 22.96 -2.63 3.70
N PHE A 570 23.18 -1.82 2.67
CA PHE A 570 22.82 -0.40 2.65
C PHE A 570 21.33 -0.18 2.85
N VAL A 571 20.49 -0.83 2.02
CA VAL A 571 19.02 -0.74 2.14
C VAL A 571 18.59 -1.21 3.53
N THR A 572 19.14 -2.32 4.02
CA THR A 572 18.79 -2.81 5.36
C THR A 572 19.17 -1.81 6.46
N THR A 573 20.32 -1.16 6.34
CA THR A 573 20.78 -0.14 7.30
C THR A 573 19.89 1.08 7.29
N LEU A 574 19.45 1.56 6.12
CA LEU A 574 18.49 2.68 6.02
C LEU A 574 17.18 2.39 6.76
N PHE A 575 16.61 1.19 6.60
CA PHE A 575 15.37 0.83 7.28
C PHE A 575 15.58 0.59 8.78
N SER A 576 16.69 -0.05 9.17
CA SER A 576 16.99 -0.35 10.57
C SER A 576 17.34 0.90 11.37
N ALA A 577 18.32 1.67 10.90
CA ALA A 577 18.83 2.85 11.59
C ALA A 577 17.93 4.07 11.30
N GLY A 578 17.73 4.37 10.02
CA GLY A 578 17.07 5.59 9.54
C GLY A 578 15.58 5.68 9.83
N LEU A 579 14.88 4.54 9.95
CA LEU A 579 13.46 4.48 10.32
C LEU A 579 13.24 3.78 11.67
N GLY A 580 13.70 2.55 11.84
CA GLY A 580 13.39 1.75 13.02
C GLY A 580 13.92 2.37 14.32
N THR A 581 15.23 2.58 14.39
CA THR A 581 15.90 3.06 15.61
C THR A 581 15.66 4.55 15.83
N SER A 582 15.69 5.36 14.77
CA SER A 582 15.43 6.81 14.85
C SER A 582 14.01 7.13 15.32
N ASN A 583 12.99 6.39 14.87
CA ASN A 583 11.62 6.56 15.33
C ASN A 583 11.48 6.13 16.79
N ALA A 584 12.09 5.01 17.20
CA ALA A 584 12.08 4.58 18.59
C ALA A 584 12.71 5.61 19.54
N VAL A 585 13.83 6.22 19.14
CA VAL A 585 14.43 7.34 19.88
C VAL A 585 13.47 8.53 19.92
N SER A 586 12.97 8.97 18.76
CA SER A 586 12.09 10.15 18.65
C SER A 586 10.80 10.02 19.46
N ASP A 587 10.16 8.85 19.42
CA ASP A 587 8.92 8.60 20.14
C ASP A 587 9.16 8.57 21.66
N HIS A 588 10.28 8.01 22.11
CA HIS A 588 10.64 8.11 23.52
C HIS A 588 10.96 9.55 23.95
N MET A 589 11.60 10.37 23.10
CA MET A 589 11.86 11.78 23.43
C MET A 589 10.58 12.60 23.64
N LYS A 590 9.50 12.26 22.93
CA LYS A 590 8.16 12.83 23.17
C LYS A 590 7.61 12.39 24.53
N LEU A 591 7.68 11.09 24.85
CA LEU A 591 7.22 10.54 26.13
C LEU A 591 8.01 11.11 27.32
N ALA A 592 9.32 11.32 27.14
CA ALA A 592 10.21 11.92 28.14
C ALA A 592 10.08 13.45 28.25
N GLN A 593 9.13 14.07 27.55
CA GLN A 593 8.89 15.52 27.56
C GLN A 593 10.10 16.37 27.14
N CYS A 594 10.99 15.81 26.30
CA CYS A 594 12.09 16.58 25.70
C CYS A 594 11.62 17.44 24.51
N ALA A 595 10.45 17.14 23.94
CA ALA A 595 9.90 17.81 22.77
C ALA A 595 9.37 19.22 23.09
N ILE A 596 9.61 20.18 22.21
CA ILE A 596 9.01 21.52 22.26
C ILE A 596 7.93 21.67 21.17
N GLU A 597 7.04 22.67 21.31
CA GLU A 597 5.91 22.85 20.38
C GLU A 597 6.36 23.24 18.96
N GLU A 598 7.50 23.92 18.85
CA GLU A 598 8.09 24.33 17.57
C GLU A 598 8.39 23.11 16.68
N LYS A 599 8.09 23.26 15.39
CA LYS A 599 8.24 22.19 14.39
C LYS A 599 9.50 22.36 13.55
N ASP A 600 10.18 21.26 13.27
CA ASP A 600 11.28 21.16 12.34
C ASP A 600 10.81 21.16 10.88
N VAL A 601 11.75 21.05 9.95
CA VAL A 601 11.47 21.05 8.49
C VAL A 601 10.61 19.88 8.01
N PHE A 602 10.44 18.84 8.84
CA PHE A 602 9.57 17.70 8.57
C PHE A 602 8.20 17.85 9.26
N GLY A 603 7.94 18.96 9.98
CA GLY A 603 6.72 19.14 10.75
C GLY A 603 6.66 18.31 12.03
N PHE A 604 7.79 17.79 12.52
CA PHE A 604 7.90 17.11 13.81
C PHE A 604 8.45 18.07 14.87
N ASN A 605 8.28 17.77 16.16
CA ASN A 605 8.76 18.65 17.22
C ASN A 605 10.30 18.66 17.28
N TYR A 606 10.90 19.82 17.54
CA TYR A 606 12.28 19.88 18.03
C TYR A 606 12.39 19.25 19.42
N TYR A 607 13.59 18.80 19.79
CA TYR A 607 13.92 18.33 21.14
C TYR A 607 14.97 19.23 21.78
N LYS A 608 14.87 19.47 23.10
CA LYS A 608 15.92 20.16 23.86
C LYS A 608 17.18 19.31 23.91
N GLU A 609 18.33 19.88 23.52
CA GLU A 609 19.60 19.14 23.40
C GLU A 609 20.04 18.48 24.71
N ASP A 610 20.03 19.21 25.83
CA ASP A 610 20.45 18.66 27.12
C ASP A 610 19.57 17.47 27.57
N CYS A 611 18.26 17.59 27.39
CA CYS A 611 17.30 16.53 27.68
C CYS A 611 17.53 15.32 26.78
N PHE A 612 17.71 15.57 25.47
CA PHE A 612 17.98 14.52 24.49
C PHE A 612 19.27 13.76 24.84
N ARG A 613 20.36 14.46 25.13
CA ARG A 613 21.66 13.87 25.52
C ARG A 613 21.54 13.01 26.78
N GLU A 614 20.80 13.45 27.78
CA GLU A 614 20.58 12.70 29.01
C GLU A 614 19.76 11.43 28.77
N GLN A 615 18.61 11.57 28.09
CA GLN A 615 17.70 10.45 27.83
C GLN A 615 18.33 9.41 26.91
N LEU A 616 19.11 9.84 25.91
CA LEU A 616 19.83 8.96 25.00
C LEU A 616 20.82 8.07 25.76
N ARG A 617 21.63 8.64 26.67
CA ARG A 617 22.57 7.88 27.49
C ARG A 617 21.84 6.89 28.39
N LYS A 618 20.83 7.36 29.10
CA LYS A 618 20.09 6.57 30.11
C LYS A 618 19.43 5.34 29.48
N HIS A 619 18.94 5.45 28.25
CA HIS A 619 18.21 4.37 27.57
C HIS A 619 18.98 3.78 26.38
N ILE A 620 20.30 3.94 26.32
CA ILE A 620 21.12 3.47 25.21
C ILE A 620 20.92 1.98 24.90
N GLY A 621 20.77 1.15 25.95
CA GLY A 621 20.56 -0.29 25.83
C GLY A 621 19.18 -0.69 25.29
N VAL A 622 18.20 0.21 25.28
CA VAL A 622 16.86 -0.02 24.71
C VAL A 622 16.85 0.35 23.22
N TYR A 623 17.46 1.48 22.87
CA TYR A 623 17.50 1.95 21.49
C TYR A 623 18.42 1.10 20.62
N PHE A 624 19.57 0.72 21.17
CA PHE A 624 20.65 0.07 20.43
C PHE A 624 20.92 -1.34 20.96
N ALA A 625 19.88 -2.04 21.43
CA ALA A 625 19.98 -3.45 21.82
C ALA A 625 20.53 -4.35 20.70
N ASN A 626 20.42 -3.92 19.45
CA ASN A 626 20.96 -4.56 18.26
C ASN A 626 22.47 -4.30 18.03
N MET A 627 23.12 -3.48 18.86
CA MET A 627 24.55 -3.12 18.79
C MET A 627 25.20 -3.24 20.17
N PRO A 628 25.44 -4.47 20.67
CA PRO A 628 25.91 -4.69 22.03
C PRO A 628 27.27 -4.06 22.33
N GLY A 629 28.19 -3.97 21.36
CA GLY A 629 29.49 -3.32 21.56
C GLY A 629 29.34 -1.82 21.81
N MET A 630 28.53 -1.13 21.00
CA MET A 630 28.19 0.28 21.22
C MET A 630 27.52 0.53 22.58
N VAL A 631 26.59 -0.35 23.00
CA VAL A 631 25.93 -0.23 24.30
C VAL A 631 26.92 -0.39 25.45
N ASN A 632 27.83 -1.37 25.37
CA ASN A 632 28.86 -1.60 26.38
C ASN A 632 29.82 -0.42 26.47
N TYR A 633 30.26 0.09 25.32
CA TYR A 633 31.12 1.26 25.22
C TYR A 633 30.48 2.49 25.91
N VAL A 634 29.25 2.86 25.53
CA VAL A 634 28.58 4.05 26.10
C VAL A 634 28.34 3.92 27.61
N ARG A 635 28.05 2.71 28.12
CA ARG A 635 27.89 2.45 29.56
C ARG A 635 29.20 2.60 30.32
N GLY A 636 30.34 2.33 29.68
CA GLY A 636 31.67 2.49 30.26
C GLY A 636 32.15 3.95 30.36
N LEU A 637 31.55 4.87 29.59
CA LEU A 637 31.95 6.28 29.60
C LEU A 637 31.53 6.97 30.89
N ASN A 638 32.42 7.80 31.44
CA ASN A 638 32.07 8.75 32.49
C ASN A 638 31.29 9.97 31.91
N ALA A 639 30.85 10.90 32.77
CA ALA A 639 30.02 12.03 32.32
C ALA A 639 30.72 12.97 31.32
N ALA A 640 32.02 13.25 31.51
CA ALA A 640 32.78 14.12 30.62
C ALA A 640 33.02 13.42 29.27
N GLN A 641 33.41 12.15 29.29
CA GLN A 641 33.59 11.34 28.09
C GLN A 641 32.27 11.18 27.32
N TRP A 642 31.15 10.92 27.99
CA TRP A 642 29.84 10.86 27.32
C TRP A 642 29.51 12.18 26.62
N LYS A 643 29.71 13.32 27.29
CA LYS A 643 29.48 14.63 26.69
C LYS A 643 30.33 14.80 25.44
N GLN A 644 31.62 14.50 25.52
CA GLN A 644 32.53 14.60 24.37
C GLN A 644 32.11 13.69 23.21
N PHE A 645 31.76 12.43 23.49
CA PHE A 645 31.29 11.49 22.47
C PHE A 645 30.02 11.99 21.78
N PHE A 646 29.05 12.45 22.58
CA PHE A 646 27.82 13.05 22.08
C PHE A 646 28.10 14.28 21.21
N ASP A 647 28.99 15.17 21.65
CA ASP A 647 29.34 16.39 20.91
C ASP A 647 29.96 16.06 19.53
N TYR A 648 30.78 15.02 19.43
CA TYR A 648 31.32 14.56 18.14
C TYR A 648 30.23 14.00 17.20
N VAL A 649 29.36 13.15 17.74
CA VAL A 649 28.24 12.58 16.97
C VAL A 649 27.26 13.69 16.54
N LEU A 650 26.99 14.66 17.43
CA LEU A 650 26.15 15.81 17.15
C LEU A 650 26.77 16.68 16.05
N ALA A 651 28.06 17.04 16.15
CA ALA A 651 28.75 17.86 15.15
C ALA A 651 28.65 17.25 13.73
N ALA A 652 28.80 15.94 13.62
CA ALA A 652 28.63 15.22 12.37
C ALA A 652 27.17 15.24 11.85
N SER A 653 26.17 15.44 12.72
CA SER A 653 24.74 15.48 12.36
C SER A 653 24.16 16.87 12.08
N VAL A 654 24.87 17.95 12.44
CA VAL A 654 24.40 19.35 12.37
C VAL A 654 24.19 19.84 10.94
N THR A 655 23.05 20.43 10.61
CA THR A 655 22.84 21.06 9.30
C THR A 655 23.29 22.53 9.30
N PRO A 656 23.55 23.17 8.15
CA PRO A 656 23.91 24.61 8.11
C PRO A 656 22.86 25.54 8.75
N THR A 657 21.60 25.10 8.84
CA THR A 657 20.49 25.85 9.43
C THR A 657 20.14 25.41 10.86
N GLN A 658 21.02 24.63 11.51
CA GLN A 658 20.81 24.13 12.86
C GLN A 658 20.60 25.27 13.86
N ARG A 659 19.62 25.10 14.74
CA ARG A 659 19.38 26.01 15.87
C ARG A 659 20.15 25.52 17.10
N PRO A 660 20.97 26.39 17.73
CA PRO A 660 21.72 26.00 18.93
C PRO A 660 20.82 25.50 20.06
N GLY A 661 21.24 24.43 20.74
CA GLY A 661 20.50 23.86 21.88
C GLY A 661 19.25 23.06 21.53
N LEU A 662 18.96 22.88 20.24
CA LEU A 662 17.83 22.10 19.73
C LEU A 662 18.32 20.95 18.86
N ILE A 663 17.56 19.85 18.86
CA ILE A 663 17.77 18.66 18.05
C ILE A 663 16.55 18.47 17.16
N GLU A 664 16.75 18.41 15.85
CA GLU A 664 15.70 18.13 14.85
C GLU A 664 15.71 16.67 14.39
N THR A 665 14.67 16.25 13.68
CA THR A 665 14.54 14.86 13.19
C THR A 665 15.72 14.44 12.30
N ALA A 666 16.24 15.34 11.45
CA ALA A 666 17.43 15.07 10.64
C ALA A 666 18.67 14.75 11.49
N ASN A 667 18.88 15.46 12.61
CA ASN A 667 19.98 15.15 13.52
C ASN A 667 19.81 13.75 14.10
N VAL A 668 18.63 13.42 14.63
CA VAL A 668 18.37 12.11 15.25
C VAL A 668 18.67 10.97 14.27
N ARG A 669 18.15 11.06 13.04
CA ARG A 669 18.42 10.06 11.99
C ARG A 669 19.91 9.95 11.68
N THR A 670 20.59 11.08 11.50
CA THR A 670 22.02 11.07 11.16
C THR A 670 22.88 10.54 12.30
N MET A 671 22.62 10.95 13.55
CA MET A 671 23.33 10.43 14.74
C MET A 671 23.16 8.92 14.87
N VAL A 672 21.93 8.43 14.75
CA VAL A 672 21.62 6.99 14.83
C VAL A 672 22.34 6.20 13.73
N THR A 673 22.34 6.71 12.49
CA THR A 673 23.04 6.09 11.36
C THR A 673 24.55 6.07 11.56
N ILE A 674 25.15 7.18 12.02
CA ILE A 674 26.59 7.24 12.33
C ILE A 674 26.97 6.20 13.37
N LEU A 675 26.17 6.01 14.42
CA LEU A 675 26.43 4.97 15.43
C LEU A 675 26.40 3.56 14.83
N HIS A 676 25.53 3.30 13.85
CA HIS A 676 25.54 2.03 13.12
C HIS A 676 26.81 1.88 12.26
N TYR A 677 27.24 2.94 11.57
CA TYR A 677 28.46 2.92 10.77
C TYR A 677 29.71 2.67 11.63
N ILE A 678 29.81 3.34 12.78
CA ILE A 678 30.90 3.10 13.74
C ILE A 678 30.90 1.64 14.18
N GLU A 679 29.74 1.11 14.61
CA GLU A 679 29.67 -0.27 15.08
C GLU A 679 29.97 -1.29 13.97
N THR A 680 29.57 -1.03 12.71
CA THR A 680 29.92 -1.88 11.58
C THR A 680 31.44 -1.94 11.38
N ILE A 681 32.14 -0.81 11.43
CA ILE A 681 33.60 -0.77 11.32
C ILE A 681 34.25 -1.54 12.47
N MET A 682 33.77 -1.37 13.71
CA MET A 682 34.26 -2.13 14.86
C MET A 682 34.08 -3.64 14.62
N VAL A 683 32.89 -4.09 14.22
CA VAL A 683 32.62 -5.53 14.02
C VAL A 683 33.46 -6.16 12.91
N ILE A 684 33.88 -5.38 11.91
CA ILE A 684 34.72 -5.89 10.81
C ILE A 684 36.19 -5.95 11.21
N TYR A 685 36.69 -4.93 11.91
CA TYR A 685 38.13 -4.72 12.09
C TYR A 685 38.64 -4.92 13.53
N ASP A 686 37.81 -4.91 14.56
CA ASP A 686 38.17 -5.29 15.95
C ASP A 686 38.24 -6.82 16.04
N THR A 687 39.34 -7.38 15.54
CA THR A 687 39.51 -8.82 15.37
C THR A 687 39.83 -9.54 16.67
N ASP A 688 40.46 -8.85 17.62
CA ASP A 688 40.76 -9.36 18.96
C ASP A 688 39.62 -9.13 19.98
N ASN A 689 38.58 -8.38 19.59
CA ASN A 689 37.39 -8.03 20.37
C ASN A 689 37.70 -7.20 21.63
N ASN A 690 38.78 -6.40 21.59
CA ASN A 690 39.23 -5.61 22.73
C ASN A 690 38.47 -4.27 22.89
N GLN A 691 37.50 -3.97 22.00
CA GLN A 691 36.69 -2.75 21.94
C GLN A 691 37.39 -1.50 21.37
N GLY A 692 38.63 -1.64 20.89
CA GLY A 692 39.39 -0.65 20.15
C GLY A 692 39.82 -1.19 18.78
N LEU A 693 40.44 -0.32 17.98
CA LEU A 693 41.14 -0.69 16.76
C LEU A 693 42.62 -0.40 16.95
N SER A 694 43.42 -1.45 16.96
CA SER A 694 44.87 -1.34 16.93
C SER A 694 45.35 -0.67 15.65
N VAL A 695 46.60 -0.20 15.65
CA VAL A 695 47.22 0.42 14.48
C VAL A 695 47.16 -0.49 13.24
N ASP A 696 47.35 -1.80 13.42
CA ASP A 696 47.30 -2.78 12.33
C ASP A 696 45.89 -2.98 11.78
N GLU A 697 44.87 -2.99 12.65
CA GLU A 697 43.46 -3.06 12.25
C GLU A 697 43.02 -1.78 11.52
N VAL A 698 43.49 -0.60 11.97
CA VAL A 698 43.29 0.66 11.25
C VAL A 698 43.91 0.58 9.86
N TYR A 699 45.15 0.10 9.69
CA TYR A 699 45.72 -0.09 8.36
C TYR A 699 44.98 -1.13 7.52
N ALA A 700 44.45 -2.20 8.14
CA ALA A 700 43.63 -3.19 7.46
C ALA A 700 42.34 -2.58 6.89
N SER A 701 41.78 -1.56 7.55
CA SER A 701 40.62 -0.82 7.07
C SER A 701 40.93 0.21 5.98
N ALA A 702 42.18 0.67 5.87
CA ALA A 702 42.58 1.75 4.98
C ALA A 702 42.17 1.54 3.51
N PRO A 703 42.36 0.36 2.87
CA PRO A 703 42.01 0.14 1.46
C PRO A 703 40.59 0.57 1.10
N ARG A 704 39.64 0.37 2.02
CA ARG A 704 38.23 0.72 1.84
C ARG A 704 38.00 2.23 1.64
N PHE A 705 38.86 3.08 2.19
CA PHE A 705 38.71 4.54 2.10
C PHE A 705 39.69 5.18 1.11
N MET A 706 40.62 4.42 0.52
CA MET A 706 41.69 4.99 -0.32
C MET A 706 41.17 5.72 -1.56
N SER A 707 40.09 5.23 -2.19
CA SER A 707 39.50 5.89 -3.37
C SER A 707 39.02 7.31 -3.04
N PHE A 708 38.40 7.49 -1.87
CA PHE A 708 38.00 8.80 -1.36
C PHE A 708 39.20 9.72 -1.14
N PHE A 709 40.24 9.26 -0.44
CA PHE A 709 41.42 10.11 -0.20
C PHE A 709 42.18 10.45 -1.48
N LYS A 710 42.23 9.55 -2.46
CA LYS A 710 42.79 9.85 -3.79
C LYS A 710 42.00 10.92 -4.52
N LYS A 711 40.66 10.95 -4.37
CA LYS A 711 39.80 12.00 -4.93
C LYS A 711 40.02 13.35 -4.24
N VAL A 712 40.17 13.37 -2.91
CA VAL A 712 40.36 14.60 -2.13
C VAL A 712 41.77 15.19 -2.28
N ASN A 713 42.80 14.35 -2.46
CA ASN A 713 44.19 14.80 -2.61
C ASN A 713 44.91 14.08 -3.77
N PRO A 714 44.60 14.47 -5.03
CA PRO A 714 45.21 13.87 -6.21
C PRO A 714 46.68 14.29 -6.32
N GLY A 715 47.60 13.33 -6.27
CA GLY A 715 49.06 13.55 -6.39
C GLY A 715 49.90 13.05 -5.22
N THR A 716 49.28 12.54 -4.16
CA THR A 716 49.98 11.99 -2.99
C THR A 716 50.28 10.49 -3.17
N TYR A 717 51.50 10.06 -2.82
CA TYR A 717 51.90 8.64 -2.85
C TYR A 717 51.02 7.78 -1.95
N GLU A 718 50.69 6.54 -2.36
CA GLU A 718 49.78 5.66 -1.60
C GLU A 718 50.23 5.44 -0.14
N PHE A 719 51.54 5.35 0.12
CA PHE A 719 52.08 5.27 1.47
C PHE A 719 51.67 6.47 2.33
N LEU A 720 51.81 7.69 1.80
CA LEU A 720 51.42 8.92 2.50
C LEU A 720 49.90 8.99 2.71
N ILE A 721 49.10 8.36 1.83
CA ILE A 721 47.65 8.25 2.02
C ILE A 721 47.31 7.27 3.14
N LYS A 722 47.97 6.11 3.23
CA LYS A 722 47.74 5.14 4.32
C LYS A 722 48.14 5.71 5.68
N GLU A 723 49.30 6.36 5.75
CA GLU A 723 49.75 7.03 6.98
C GLU A 723 48.88 8.24 7.33
N GLY A 724 48.46 8.98 6.30
CA GLY A 724 47.50 10.07 6.45
C GLY A 724 46.15 9.61 7.01
N PHE A 725 45.65 8.47 6.52
CA PHE A 725 44.42 7.85 7.01
C PHE A 725 44.53 7.40 8.46
N ALA A 726 45.59 6.66 8.81
CA ALA A 726 45.80 6.22 10.18
C ALA A 726 45.91 7.41 11.14
N HIS A 727 46.70 8.44 10.79
CA HIS A 727 46.75 9.68 11.56
C HIS A 727 45.37 10.32 11.70
N LEU A 728 44.60 10.39 10.62
CA LEU A 728 43.27 10.98 10.64
C LEU A 728 42.31 10.21 11.56
N VAL A 729 42.39 8.88 11.64
CA VAL A 729 41.62 8.08 12.59
C VAL A 729 42.04 8.43 14.03
N PHE A 730 43.33 8.34 14.36
CA PHE A 730 43.82 8.53 15.73
C PHE A 730 43.73 9.99 16.25
N TYR A 731 43.84 10.99 15.37
CA TYR A 731 43.87 12.41 15.76
C TYR A 731 42.69 13.24 15.27
N GLY A 732 41.88 12.73 14.33
CA GLY A 732 40.72 13.44 13.79
C GLY A 732 41.06 14.62 12.88
N GLU A 733 42.33 14.77 12.48
CA GLU A 733 42.79 15.86 11.61
C GLU A 733 43.60 15.33 10.42
N ILE A 734 43.50 16.02 9.28
CA ILE A 734 44.31 15.71 8.09
C ILE A 734 45.74 16.15 8.37
N PRO A 735 46.73 15.25 8.35
CA PRO A 735 48.09 15.62 8.70
C PRO A 735 48.80 16.38 7.58
N GLY A 736 49.63 17.34 7.96
CA GLY A 736 50.75 17.80 7.14
C GLY A 736 51.95 16.85 7.23
N ALA A 737 53.02 17.12 6.46
CA ALA A 737 54.24 16.30 6.47
C ALA A 737 54.84 16.12 7.89
N GLY A 738 54.81 17.16 8.72
CA GLY A 738 55.24 17.09 10.11
C GLY A 738 54.33 16.24 11.01
N GLY A 739 53.01 16.24 10.75
CA GLY A 739 52.05 15.39 11.45
C GLY A 739 52.30 13.91 11.17
N ILE A 740 52.57 13.55 9.91
CA ILE A 740 52.93 12.18 9.53
C ILE A 740 54.21 11.73 10.24
N ALA A 741 55.26 12.56 10.24
CA ALA A 741 56.52 12.24 10.93
C ALA A 741 56.31 12.08 12.44
N GLY A 742 55.51 12.95 13.06
CA GLY A 742 55.15 12.87 14.48
C GLY A 742 54.36 11.60 14.82
N PHE A 743 53.42 11.19 13.97
CA PHE A 743 52.66 9.95 14.13
C PHE A 743 53.56 8.72 14.04
N GLN A 744 54.46 8.68 13.04
CA GLN A 744 55.46 7.61 12.92
C GLN A 744 56.35 7.50 14.16
N PHE A 745 56.78 8.65 14.70
CA PHE A 745 57.52 8.66 15.95
C PHE A 745 56.71 8.05 17.09
N LYS A 746 55.47 8.51 17.33
CA LYS A 746 54.60 7.96 18.38
C LYS A 746 54.30 6.48 18.20
N LYS A 747 54.12 6.00 16.96
CA LYS A 747 53.90 4.58 16.66
C LYS A 747 55.05 3.71 17.16
N MET A 748 56.30 4.18 17.08
CA MET A 748 57.46 3.46 17.63
C MET A 748 57.43 3.33 19.17
N TRP A 749 56.69 4.19 19.87
CA TRP A 749 56.59 4.20 21.32
C TRP A 749 55.27 3.62 21.85
N GLY A 750 54.42 3.10 20.97
CA GLY A 750 53.06 2.63 21.29
C GLY A 750 52.04 3.76 21.22
N ILE A 751 50.93 3.48 20.54
CA ILE A 751 49.74 4.34 20.46
C ILE A 751 48.58 3.51 21.00
N ASP A 752 47.74 4.12 21.84
CA ASP A 752 46.54 3.48 22.35
C ASP A 752 45.57 3.18 21.20
N ASP A 753 44.82 2.07 21.30
CA ASP A 753 43.86 1.66 20.28
C ASP A 753 42.79 2.72 20.05
N ALA A 754 42.45 2.95 18.78
CA ALA A 754 41.42 3.90 18.39
C ALA A 754 40.05 3.39 18.86
N GLN A 755 39.40 4.13 19.74
CA GLN A 755 38.08 3.77 20.25
C GLN A 755 36.99 4.37 19.34
N ARG A 756 35.74 4.04 19.65
CA ARG A 756 34.57 4.64 19.00
C ARG A 756 34.54 6.17 19.11
N MET A 757 35.22 6.76 20.12
CA MET A 757 35.39 8.21 20.26
C MET A 757 36.14 8.80 19.06
N GLU A 758 37.29 8.23 18.74
CA GLU A 758 38.17 8.67 17.66
C GLU A 758 37.46 8.55 16.30
N ILE A 759 36.73 7.45 16.10
CA ILE A 759 35.92 7.24 14.89
C ILE A 759 34.74 8.23 14.83
N ALA A 760 34.06 8.52 15.94
CA ALA A 760 32.99 9.53 15.95
C ALA A 760 33.50 10.93 15.57
N ARG A 761 34.68 11.31 16.08
CA ARG A 761 35.33 12.58 15.72
C ARG A 761 35.65 12.66 14.23
N LEU A 762 36.07 11.54 13.62
CA LEU A 762 36.38 11.46 12.19
C LEU A 762 35.21 11.90 11.30
N PHE A 763 33.97 11.52 11.64
CA PHE A 763 32.80 11.88 10.83
C PHE A 763 32.59 13.39 10.71
N GLY A 764 32.88 14.15 11.77
CA GLY A 764 32.85 15.62 11.72
C GLY A 764 33.85 16.17 10.71
N THR A 765 35.09 15.69 10.77
CA THR A 765 36.16 16.10 9.86
C THR A 765 35.86 15.71 8.41
N LEU A 766 35.36 14.49 8.15
CA LEU A 766 35.01 14.03 6.80
C LEU A 766 33.90 14.89 6.19
N LYS A 767 32.89 15.23 6.98
CA LYS A 767 31.79 16.10 6.56
C LYS A 767 32.29 17.50 6.17
N ASP A 768 33.18 18.08 6.98
CA ASP A 768 33.77 19.39 6.69
C ASP A 768 34.58 19.39 5.39
N GLN A 769 35.22 18.27 5.04
CA GLN A 769 35.93 18.14 3.76
C GLN A 769 34.97 17.99 2.59
N LEU A 770 33.93 17.16 2.73
CA LEU A 770 32.92 16.99 1.68
C LEU A 770 32.25 18.32 1.31
N ASN A 771 31.95 19.16 2.31
CA ASN A 771 31.36 20.48 2.08
C ASN A 771 32.31 21.48 1.40
N LYS A 772 33.63 21.22 1.37
CA LYS A 772 34.63 22.09 0.73
C LYS A 772 34.84 21.78 -0.75
N VAL A 773 34.55 20.56 -1.18
CA VAL A 773 34.83 20.08 -2.56
C VAL A 773 33.79 20.58 -3.58
N GLU A 774 32.66 21.13 -3.13
CA GLU A 774 31.59 21.67 -4.00
C GLU A 774 31.76 23.16 -4.37
N ASN A 775 32.90 23.79 -4.07
CA ASN A 775 33.31 25.12 -4.57
C ASN A 775 34.58 25.00 -5.40
#